data_AF-A0A6P0RC30-F1
#
_entry.id   AF-A0A6P0RC30-F1
#
_cell.length_a   1.000
_cell.length_b   1.000
_cell.length_c   1.000
_cell.angle_alpha   90.00
_cell.angle_beta   90.00
_cell.angle_gamma   90.00
#
_symmetry.space_group_name_H-M   'P 1'
#
loop_
_entity.id
_entity.type
_entity.pdbx_description
1 polymer ?
#
loop_
_entity_poly.entity_id
_entity_poly.type
_entity_poly.pdbx_seq_one_letter_code
_entity_poly.pdbx_strand_id
1 'polypeptide(L)'
;MDKKEKNLQAEISYLESLSSEKYKSSPKKARLKQPKILKPISILDAKISDFVEWLKNISLLKLAGLLSQGALLFAVVSYVISIPSRNEQKIQEARKVLREESNHKYSDGRIAALKLLNSKGCQGNPGLEAVGAKMANITLNPCQSLSITQSSLKVNKHSMDLSHSNLEGADLSGANLVGINLRGSNLQGVNLAKANLEDADLRETNLQGANLSRANLKNAILQDSKLDNSNLYGANLYTADFSEANLVNITALWANFHDAIFYRANLQSANFNRADLKGANFYKANLENAKLRFADLSSTTDTRGAQLKPTNLREAQLKGADLWGAKMWSIFQIKQAKNWQKTKRMPNWEQHIKQARLPRLRIALLRSQEDQEYDSLSDAYELGMRRAANRRVEVWGIDYPGGVENEAKIIEQLIDDGMDGIILTPEDPVKSLHTLQRASDAGVAIVTVGFCFDHKDAEDLAIACYNRDSFQMGYDSGQYLAQWTQDNLLTNSPSKSVQIALVDGAFYDRHYPYLQGVSKALNESGILFKIVDSVSVASHRDILKIEKLLENNPNIQILWGGSNLATEVALKAVTESGFNNKVKVFGILDLSEDKAKMLLNANSPLQLIIDQSSLQIGYDAVKTTISVLRKETSGADYKVHDYKVHFVNYRLLTKDDLDPVHDLFKEYGWF
;
A
#
# COMPACT_ATOMS: atom_id res chain seq x y z
N MET A 1 28.83 -49.82 -16.97
CA MET A 1 27.44 -50.32 -16.86
C MET A 1 27.49 -51.83 -16.98
N ASP A 2 27.18 -52.49 -15.86
CA ASP A 2 27.28 -53.94 -15.66
C ASP A 2 26.09 -54.66 -16.32
N LYS A 3 26.26 -55.96 -16.62
CA LYS A 3 25.32 -56.83 -17.36
C LYS A 3 23.93 -56.93 -16.71
N LYS A 4 23.78 -56.49 -15.46
CA LYS A 4 22.50 -56.36 -14.74
C LYS A 4 21.65 -55.15 -15.18
N GLU A 5 22.24 -54.04 -15.62
CA GLU A 5 21.48 -52.86 -16.08
C GLU A 5 20.82 -53.06 -17.45
N LYS A 6 21.44 -53.87 -18.33
CA LYS A 6 20.87 -54.18 -19.66
C LYS A 6 19.65 -55.09 -19.62
N ASN A 7 19.54 -55.96 -18.60
CA ASN A 7 18.36 -56.82 -18.45
C ASN A 7 17.16 -56.07 -17.86
N LEU A 8 17.40 -55.08 -16.99
CA LEU A 8 16.32 -54.27 -16.40
C LEU A 8 15.67 -53.32 -17.43
N GLN A 9 16.45 -52.78 -18.36
CA GLN A 9 15.92 -51.94 -19.46
C GLN A 9 15.10 -52.75 -20.48
N ALA A 10 15.43 -54.03 -20.72
CA ALA A 10 14.67 -54.89 -21.62
C ALA A 10 13.31 -55.32 -21.04
N GLU A 11 13.20 -55.42 -19.71
CA GLU A 11 11.97 -55.81 -19.01
C GLU A 11 10.98 -54.64 -18.84
N ILE A 12 11.50 -53.41 -18.71
CA ILE A 12 10.70 -52.17 -18.66
C ILE A 12 10.09 -51.85 -20.04
N SER A 13 10.84 -52.00 -21.14
CA SER A 13 10.31 -51.78 -22.50
C SER A 13 9.26 -52.82 -22.94
N TYR A 14 9.20 -53.99 -22.30
CA TYR A 14 8.14 -54.98 -22.55
C TYR A 14 6.83 -54.60 -21.85
N LEU A 15 6.90 -54.04 -20.63
CA LEU A 15 5.72 -53.61 -19.87
C LEU A 15 5.09 -52.33 -20.41
N GLU A 16 5.88 -51.42 -21.00
CA GLU A 16 5.39 -50.20 -21.67
C GLU A 16 4.64 -50.48 -22.98
N SER A 17 4.83 -51.67 -23.59
CA SER A 17 4.14 -52.09 -24.82
C SER A 17 2.73 -52.65 -24.60
N LEU A 18 2.34 -52.94 -23.35
CA LEU A 18 1.05 -53.54 -23.00
C LEU A 18 0.00 -52.54 -22.52
N SER A 19 0.37 -51.29 -22.24
CA SER A 19 -0.55 -50.27 -21.71
C SER A 19 -1.10 -49.27 -22.73
N SER A 20 -0.75 -49.41 -24.01
CA SER A 20 -1.15 -48.46 -25.06
C SER A 20 -2.02 -49.06 -26.17
N GLU A 21 -3.18 -49.62 -25.83
CA GLU A 21 -4.28 -49.72 -26.81
C GLU A 21 -5.65 -49.39 -26.19
N LYS A 22 -6.17 -48.24 -26.64
CA LYS A 22 -7.59 -47.87 -26.83
C LYS A 22 -8.47 -47.63 -25.59
N TYR A 23 -8.43 -46.37 -25.14
CA TYR A 23 -9.64 -45.64 -24.73
C TYR A 23 -10.36 -45.08 -25.96
N LYS A 24 -11.64 -45.44 -26.16
CA LYS A 24 -12.65 -44.57 -26.80
C LYS A 24 -14.06 -44.92 -26.32
N SER A 25 -14.78 -43.88 -25.88
CA SER A 25 -16.23 -43.71 -25.70
C SER A 25 -16.89 -44.00 -24.32
N SER A 26 -17.52 -42.94 -23.80
CA SER A 26 -18.42 -42.81 -22.63
C SER A 26 -19.84 -43.36 -22.90
N PRO A 27 -20.86 -43.16 -22.02
CA PRO A 27 -21.02 -43.53 -20.60
C PRO A 27 -22.33 -44.30 -20.32
N LYS A 28 -22.44 -45.12 -19.26
CA LYS A 28 -23.73 -45.41 -18.59
C LYS A 28 -23.60 -45.63 -17.07
N LYS A 29 -24.57 -45.05 -16.36
CA LYS A 29 -24.80 -44.97 -14.90
C LYS A 29 -24.76 -46.32 -14.17
N ALA A 30 -24.20 -46.34 -12.96
CA ALA A 30 -24.66 -47.20 -11.87
C ALA A 30 -24.33 -46.60 -10.49
N ARG A 31 -25.36 -46.43 -9.65
CA ARG A 31 -25.30 -46.01 -8.24
C ARG A 31 -24.54 -47.06 -7.41
N LEU A 32 -23.66 -46.63 -6.51
CA LEU A 32 -23.12 -47.46 -5.42
C LEU A 32 -23.38 -46.82 -4.05
N LYS A 33 -23.74 -47.69 -3.10
CA LYS A 33 -24.40 -47.45 -1.82
C LYS A 33 -23.44 -46.89 -0.74
N GLN A 34 -23.98 -46.07 0.16
CA GLN A 34 -23.34 -45.63 1.42
C GLN A 34 -23.06 -46.81 2.37
N PRO A 35 -21.98 -46.78 3.18
CA PRO A 35 -21.81 -47.68 4.31
C PRO A 35 -22.34 -47.08 5.63
N LYS A 36 -22.78 -47.99 6.50
CA LYS A 36 -23.53 -47.81 7.75
C LYS A 36 -22.67 -47.30 8.92
N ILE A 37 -23.33 -46.54 9.80
CA ILE A 37 -22.90 -46.08 11.12
C ILE A 37 -22.83 -47.26 12.12
N LEU A 38 -21.74 -47.36 12.90
CA LEU A 38 -21.63 -48.27 14.05
C LEU A 38 -21.87 -47.51 15.37
N LYS A 39 -22.72 -48.08 16.23
CA LYS A 39 -22.99 -47.65 17.62
C LYS A 39 -22.03 -48.31 18.63
N PRO A 40 -21.83 -47.73 19.83
CA PRO A 40 -20.85 -48.22 20.81
C PRO A 40 -21.42 -49.34 21.69
N ILE A 41 -20.55 -50.24 22.16
CA ILE A 41 -20.88 -51.18 23.24
C ILE A 41 -20.01 -50.84 24.45
N SER A 42 -20.69 -50.38 25.50
CA SER A 42 -20.30 -50.46 26.91
C SER A 42 -20.62 -51.85 27.47
N ILE A 43 -19.84 -52.34 28.44
CA ILE A 43 -20.31 -52.90 29.74
C ILE A 43 -19.08 -53.46 30.49
N LEU A 44 -18.86 -52.89 31.67
CA LEU A 44 -17.98 -53.34 32.75
C LEU A 44 -18.72 -54.37 33.65
N ASP A 45 -17.96 -55.04 34.52
CA ASP A 45 -18.35 -55.39 35.89
C ASP A 45 -19.61 -56.23 36.13
N ALA A 46 -19.47 -57.55 36.06
CA ALA A 46 -20.35 -58.47 36.79
C ALA A 46 -19.71 -59.83 37.15
N LYS A 47 -18.38 -59.97 37.09
CA LYS A 47 -17.69 -61.27 37.33
C LYS A 47 -16.67 -61.24 38.48
N ILE A 48 -16.71 -60.19 39.30
CA ILE A 48 -15.74 -60.02 40.39
C ILE A 48 -16.19 -60.79 41.65
N SER A 49 -17.50 -60.96 41.91
CA SER A 49 -17.99 -61.67 43.10
C SER A 49 -17.80 -63.19 43.00
N ASP A 50 -18.04 -63.79 41.83
CA ASP A 50 -17.81 -65.23 41.59
C ASP A 50 -16.31 -65.61 41.65
N PHE A 51 -15.43 -64.65 41.34
CA PHE A 51 -13.98 -64.81 41.36
C PHE A 51 -13.40 -64.87 42.78
N VAL A 52 -14.05 -64.23 43.75
CA VAL A 52 -13.61 -64.18 45.16
C VAL A 52 -13.91 -65.50 45.90
N GLU A 53 -14.97 -66.21 45.52
CA GLU A 53 -15.35 -67.49 46.15
C GLU A 53 -14.54 -68.68 45.58
N TRP A 54 -14.10 -68.57 44.32
CA TRP A 54 -13.18 -69.51 43.67
C TRP A 54 -11.74 -69.47 44.24
N LEU A 55 -11.27 -68.30 44.68
CA LEU A 55 -9.91 -68.09 45.23
C LEU A 55 -9.65 -68.77 46.58
N LYS A 56 -10.70 -69.15 47.34
CA LYS A 56 -10.55 -69.70 48.69
C LYS A 56 -10.12 -71.17 48.73
N ASN A 57 -10.18 -71.93 47.61
CA ASN A 57 -10.07 -73.39 47.65
C ASN A 57 -9.07 -74.06 46.67
N ILE A 58 -8.09 -73.35 46.08
CA ILE A 58 -6.94 -74.01 45.44
C ILE A 58 -5.68 -73.77 46.28
N SER A 59 -4.86 -74.81 46.52
CA SER A 59 -3.45 -74.62 46.90
C SER A 59 -2.69 -74.14 45.67
N LEU A 60 -2.78 -72.82 45.50
CA LEU A 60 -2.55 -71.96 44.34
C LEU A 60 -1.07 -71.58 44.10
N LEU A 61 -0.16 -72.03 44.97
CA LEU A 61 1.15 -71.40 45.17
C LEU A 61 2.19 -71.58 44.04
N LYS A 62 2.05 -72.56 43.14
CA LYS A 62 3.00 -72.75 42.02
C LYS A 62 2.43 -72.49 40.63
N LEU A 63 1.12 -72.64 40.42
CA LEU A 63 0.54 -72.43 39.09
C LEU A 63 0.13 -70.97 38.82
N ALA A 64 -0.12 -70.18 39.87
CA ALA A 64 -0.48 -68.77 39.73
C ALA A 64 0.72 -67.81 39.57
N GLY A 65 1.94 -68.26 39.88
CA GLY A 65 3.16 -67.45 39.76
C GLY A 65 3.60 -67.21 38.31
N LEU A 66 3.34 -68.14 37.38
CA LEU A 66 3.83 -68.05 35.99
C LEU A 66 2.80 -67.55 34.98
N LEU A 67 1.49 -67.71 35.24
CA LEU A 67 0.46 -67.47 34.22
C LEU A 67 -0.35 -66.18 34.39
N SER A 68 -0.16 -65.43 35.48
CA SER A 68 -0.79 -64.11 35.68
C SER A 68 0.08 -62.92 35.25
N GLN A 69 1.39 -63.12 35.04
CA GLN A 69 2.26 -62.13 34.39
C GLN A 69 2.36 -62.35 32.89
N GLY A 70 2.24 -63.58 32.38
CA GLY A 70 2.38 -63.88 30.95
C GLY A 70 1.36 -63.16 30.07
N ALA A 71 0.07 -63.15 30.42
CA ALA A 71 -0.97 -62.53 29.60
C ALA A 71 -1.00 -61.00 29.69
N LEU A 72 -0.67 -60.41 30.85
CA LEU A 72 -0.56 -58.96 31.00
C LEU A 72 0.73 -58.44 30.37
N LEU A 73 1.84 -59.18 30.49
CA LEU A 73 3.08 -58.91 29.80
C LEU A 73 2.91 -59.13 28.30
N PHE A 74 2.21 -60.16 27.83
CA PHE A 74 1.87 -60.33 26.41
C PHE A 74 0.91 -59.24 25.92
N ALA A 75 -0.06 -58.79 26.72
CA ALA A 75 -0.97 -57.72 26.34
C ALA A 75 -0.25 -56.37 26.31
N VAL A 76 0.63 -56.08 27.27
CA VAL A 76 1.46 -54.87 27.31
C VAL A 76 2.54 -54.93 26.22
N VAL A 77 3.18 -56.07 25.99
CA VAL A 77 4.15 -56.29 24.92
C VAL A 77 3.47 -56.23 23.56
N SER A 78 2.31 -56.86 23.34
CA SER A 78 1.52 -56.68 22.12
C SER A 78 1.02 -55.24 21.97
N TYR A 79 0.60 -54.58 23.04
CA TYR A 79 0.16 -53.18 22.99
C TYR A 79 1.33 -52.27 22.62
N VAL A 80 2.48 -52.42 23.28
CA VAL A 80 3.73 -51.68 23.02
C VAL A 80 4.31 -51.99 21.64
N ILE A 81 4.27 -53.24 21.17
CA ILE A 81 4.67 -53.65 19.81
C ILE A 81 3.67 -53.12 18.76
N SER A 82 2.39 -52.96 19.11
CA SER A 82 1.35 -52.43 18.20
C SER A 82 1.25 -50.91 18.13
N ILE A 83 1.88 -50.17 19.06
CA ILE A 83 1.94 -48.70 19.03
C ILE A 83 2.68 -48.19 17.78
N PRO A 84 3.86 -48.71 17.41
CA PRO A 84 4.54 -48.37 16.16
C PRO A 84 3.66 -48.58 14.93
N SER A 85 3.01 -49.74 14.80
CA SER A 85 2.22 -50.10 13.60
C SER A 85 0.92 -49.27 13.46
N ARG A 86 0.25 -48.94 14.58
CA ARG A 86 -0.91 -48.03 14.56
C ARG A 86 -0.53 -46.58 14.23
N ASN A 87 0.63 -46.12 14.70
CA ASN A 87 1.12 -44.79 14.35
C ASN A 87 1.48 -44.72 12.86
N GLU A 88 2.12 -45.75 12.31
CA GLU A 88 2.38 -45.87 10.87
C GLU A 88 1.11 -45.84 10.04
N GLN A 89 0.06 -46.59 10.41
CA GLN A 89 -1.22 -46.54 9.69
C GLN A 89 -1.84 -45.13 9.68
N LYS A 90 -1.88 -44.45 10.83
CA LYS A 90 -2.40 -43.07 10.92
C LYS A 90 -1.60 -42.07 10.11
N ILE A 91 -0.28 -42.25 10.05
CA ILE A 91 0.63 -41.44 9.21
C ILE A 91 0.34 -41.68 7.72
N GLN A 92 0.16 -42.95 7.31
CA GLN A 92 -0.13 -43.29 5.92
C GLN A 92 -1.52 -42.76 5.49
N GLU A 93 -2.52 -42.84 6.36
CA GLU A 93 -3.84 -42.24 6.13
C GLU A 93 -3.77 -40.72 6.02
N ALA A 94 -3.03 -40.05 6.91
CA ALA A 94 -2.83 -38.60 6.85
C ALA A 94 -2.14 -38.17 5.54
N ARG A 95 -1.09 -38.90 5.12
CA ARG A 95 -0.43 -38.67 3.82
C ARG A 95 -1.39 -38.88 2.65
N LYS A 96 -2.25 -39.90 2.72
CA LYS A 96 -3.25 -40.20 1.70
C LYS A 96 -4.29 -39.06 1.59
N VAL A 97 -4.81 -38.58 2.72
CA VAL A 97 -5.72 -37.41 2.77
C VAL A 97 -5.08 -36.18 2.12
N LEU A 98 -3.79 -35.94 2.38
CA LEU A 98 -3.07 -34.80 1.78
C LEU A 98 -2.89 -34.91 0.25
N ARG A 99 -2.80 -36.13 -0.30
CA ARG A 99 -2.65 -36.39 -1.75
C ARG A 99 -3.98 -36.41 -2.50
N GLU A 100 -5.01 -37.05 -1.93
CA GLU A 100 -6.27 -37.33 -2.64
C GLU A 100 -7.24 -36.13 -2.66
N GLU A 101 -7.13 -35.22 -1.69
CA GLU A 101 -7.99 -34.04 -1.59
C GLU A 101 -7.37 -32.77 -2.23
N SER A 102 -6.38 -32.93 -3.13
CA SER A 102 -5.66 -31.83 -3.81
C SER A 102 -6.58 -30.89 -4.61
N ASN A 103 -7.69 -31.41 -5.15
CA ASN A 103 -8.65 -30.67 -5.98
C ASN A 103 -9.79 -29.99 -5.19
N HIS A 104 -9.81 -30.06 -3.85
CA HIS A 104 -10.89 -29.48 -3.03
C HIS A 104 -10.45 -28.22 -2.30
N LYS A 105 -11.31 -27.21 -2.35
CA LYS A 105 -11.22 -25.96 -1.59
C LYS A 105 -11.43 -26.29 -0.09
N TYR A 106 -10.37 -26.28 0.71
CA TYR A 106 -10.37 -26.35 2.18
C TYR A 106 -11.07 -27.59 2.78
N SER A 107 -10.32 -28.61 3.19
CA SER A 107 -10.85 -29.68 4.04
C SER A 107 -10.17 -29.67 5.41
N ASP A 108 -10.98 -29.74 6.48
CA ASP A 108 -10.50 -29.91 7.84
C ASP A 108 -9.61 -31.16 7.99
N GLY A 109 -9.86 -32.17 7.14
CA GLY A 109 -9.07 -33.38 7.04
C GLY A 109 -7.60 -33.13 6.70
N ARG A 110 -7.30 -32.22 5.77
CA ARG A 110 -5.91 -31.90 5.37
C ARG A 110 -5.16 -31.14 6.47
N ILE A 111 -5.82 -30.17 7.12
CA ILE A 111 -5.21 -29.45 8.24
C ILE A 111 -4.98 -30.41 9.42
N ALA A 112 -5.95 -31.28 9.71
CA ALA A 112 -5.81 -32.31 10.74
C ALA A 112 -4.68 -33.30 10.39
N ALA A 113 -4.54 -33.69 9.13
CA ALA A 113 -3.46 -34.55 8.64
C ALA A 113 -2.08 -33.90 8.82
N LEU A 114 -1.91 -32.62 8.44
CA LEU A 114 -0.64 -31.90 8.64
C LEU A 114 -0.29 -31.73 10.12
N LYS A 115 -1.27 -31.37 10.96
CA LYS A 115 -1.08 -31.29 12.42
C LYS A 115 -0.74 -32.67 13.02
N LEU A 116 -1.33 -33.74 12.50
CA LEU A 116 -1.03 -35.09 12.94
C LEU A 116 0.41 -35.48 12.58
N LEU A 117 0.84 -35.22 11.34
CA LEU A 117 2.21 -35.45 10.89
C LEU A 117 3.22 -34.62 11.71
N ASN A 118 2.86 -33.37 12.05
CA ASN A 118 3.64 -32.54 12.97
C ASN A 118 3.80 -33.21 14.35
N SER A 119 2.68 -33.65 14.94
CA SER A 119 2.67 -34.23 16.30
C SER A 119 3.31 -35.61 16.41
N LYS A 120 3.39 -36.39 15.32
CA LYS A 120 3.81 -37.80 15.29
C LYS A 120 5.27 -37.95 14.85
N GLY A 121 6.17 -37.21 15.51
CA GLY A 121 7.62 -37.35 15.31
C GLY A 121 8.18 -36.60 14.11
N CYS A 122 7.43 -35.62 13.59
CA CYS A 122 7.94 -34.62 12.65
C CYS A 122 8.34 -35.23 11.33
N GLN A 123 7.54 -36.24 10.96
CA GLN A 123 7.58 -36.85 9.67
C GLN A 123 7.02 -35.83 8.70
N GLY A 124 7.94 -35.11 8.04
CA GLY A 124 7.61 -34.26 6.92
C GLY A 124 6.83 -34.99 5.84
N ASN A 125 6.27 -34.21 4.93
CA ASN A 125 5.68 -34.70 3.69
C ASN A 125 6.32 -33.95 2.52
N PRO A 126 7.56 -34.31 2.14
CA PRO A 126 8.18 -33.76 0.94
C PRO A 126 7.30 -34.01 -0.29
N GLY A 127 7.21 -33.05 -1.19
CA GLY A 127 6.33 -33.15 -2.35
C GLY A 127 4.83 -33.03 -2.02
N LEU A 128 4.47 -32.35 -0.92
CA LEU A 128 3.07 -32.10 -0.60
C LEU A 128 2.42 -31.23 -1.69
N GLU A 129 1.36 -31.73 -2.32
CA GLU A 129 0.54 -30.98 -3.27
C GLU A 129 -0.64 -30.29 -2.56
N ALA A 130 -0.52 -28.99 -2.25
CA ALA A 130 -1.48 -28.20 -1.48
C ALA A 130 -1.71 -26.78 -2.04
N VAL A 131 -1.87 -26.68 -3.36
CA VAL A 131 -2.25 -25.45 -4.07
C VAL A 131 -3.54 -24.84 -3.49
N GLY A 132 -3.52 -23.54 -3.21
CA GLY A 132 -4.66 -22.77 -2.71
C GLY A 132 -5.17 -23.17 -1.34
N ALA A 133 -4.41 -23.99 -0.59
CA ALA A 133 -4.82 -24.46 0.73
C ALA A 133 -4.93 -23.30 1.72
N LYS A 134 -6.03 -23.22 2.49
CA LYS A 134 -6.15 -22.23 3.57
C LYS A 134 -5.67 -22.84 4.88
N MET A 135 -4.51 -22.40 5.35
CA MET A 135 -3.79 -22.87 6.53
C MET A 135 -3.34 -21.69 7.41
N ALA A 136 -4.13 -20.61 7.44
CA ALA A 136 -3.83 -19.46 8.28
C ALA A 136 -3.66 -19.87 9.75
N ASN A 137 -2.67 -19.28 10.41
CA ASN A 137 -2.27 -19.54 11.80
C ASN A 137 -1.89 -21.01 12.10
N ILE A 138 -1.61 -21.83 11.08
CA ILE A 138 -1.12 -23.20 11.32
C ILE A 138 0.22 -23.15 12.04
N THR A 139 0.46 -24.11 12.92
CA THR A 139 1.69 -24.19 13.72
C THR A 139 2.40 -25.49 13.38
N LEU A 140 3.53 -25.36 12.68
CA LEU A 140 4.45 -26.40 12.18
C LEU A 140 5.90 -26.07 12.60
N ASN A 141 6.03 -25.62 13.84
CA ASN A 141 7.26 -25.18 14.49
C ASN A 141 8.20 -26.35 14.84
N PRO A 142 9.49 -26.09 15.11
CA PRO A 142 10.53 -27.08 14.98
C PRO A 142 10.40 -28.10 16.09
N CYS A 143 10.42 -29.35 15.69
CA CYS A 143 10.28 -30.45 16.58
C CYS A 143 11.54 -30.72 17.37
N GLN A 144 11.38 -30.97 18.66
CA GLN A 144 12.48 -31.42 19.50
C GLN A 144 12.30 -32.91 19.75
N SER A 145 13.31 -33.72 19.38
CA SER A 145 13.40 -35.09 19.85
C SER A 145 14.60 -35.24 20.77
N LEU A 146 14.44 -36.05 21.81
CA LEU A 146 15.52 -36.40 22.72
C LEU A 146 16.15 -37.70 22.21
N SER A 147 17.43 -37.65 21.91
CA SER A 147 18.24 -38.84 21.66
C SER A 147 19.16 -39.10 22.85
N ILE A 148 19.08 -40.31 23.39
CA ILE A 148 19.94 -40.76 24.47
C ILE A 148 21.05 -41.59 23.82
N THR A 149 22.29 -41.13 23.89
CA THR A 149 23.45 -41.99 23.65
C THR A 149 23.88 -42.63 24.97
N GLN A 150 24.76 -43.63 24.94
CA GLN A 150 25.30 -44.28 26.14
C GLN A 150 25.93 -43.30 27.17
N SER A 151 26.20 -42.05 26.78
CA SER A 151 26.89 -41.05 27.59
C SER A 151 26.29 -39.63 27.56
N SER A 152 25.22 -39.36 26.80
CA SER A 152 24.64 -38.00 26.74
C SER A 152 23.16 -37.96 26.32
N LEU A 153 22.42 -37.00 26.88
CA LEU A 153 21.10 -36.60 26.41
C LEU A 153 21.27 -35.49 25.36
N LYS A 154 21.03 -35.79 24.09
CA LYS A 154 21.07 -34.83 22.97
C LYS A 154 19.66 -34.44 22.57
N VAL A 155 19.35 -33.14 22.63
CA VAL A 155 18.14 -32.58 22.01
C VAL A 155 18.43 -32.40 20.52
N ASN A 156 17.80 -33.20 19.67
CA ASN A 156 17.85 -33.04 18.23
C ASN A 156 16.68 -32.15 17.78
N LYS A 157 16.99 -30.96 17.26
CA LYS A 157 16.02 -30.13 16.56
C LYS A 157 15.78 -30.74 15.16
N HIS A 158 14.58 -31.23 14.92
CA HIS A 158 14.10 -31.66 13.61
C HIS A 158 13.16 -30.58 13.07
N SER A 159 13.43 -30.09 11.87
CA SER A 159 12.47 -29.27 11.14
C SER A 159 11.42 -30.15 10.49
N MET A 160 10.17 -29.67 10.41
CA MET A 160 9.20 -30.32 9.53
C MET A 160 9.71 -30.19 8.09
N ASP A 161 9.81 -31.33 7.41
CA ASP A 161 10.25 -31.37 6.02
C ASP A 161 9.05 -31.27 5.06
N LEU A 162 8.89 -30.09 4.48
CA LEU A 162 7.98 -29.83 3.37
C LEU A 162 8.76 -29.49 2.11
N SER A 163 10.00 -29.95 1.96
CA SER A 163 10.78 -29.72 0.74
C SER A 163 10.04 -30.22 -0.51
N HIS A 164 10.27 -29.53 -1.62
CA HIS A 164 9.66 -29.82 -2.93
C HIS A 164 8.13 -29.81 -2.94
N SER A 165 7.48 -29.19 -1.95
CA SER A 165 6.03 -29.09 -1.89
C SER A 165 5.49 -28.06 -2.87
N ASN A 166 4.26 -28.24 -3.31
CA ASN A 166 3.53 -27.26 -4.09
C ASN A 166 2.45 -26.59 -3.22
N LEU A 167 2.71 -25.36 -2.82
CA LEU A 167 1.90 -24.53 -1.93
C LEU A 167 1.49 -23.23 -2.64
N GLU A 168 1.45 -23.24 -3.97
CA GLU A 168 1.05 -22.10 -4.79
C GLU A 168 -0.29 -21.51 -4.33
N GLY A 169 -0.35 -20.21 -4.09
CA GLY A 169 -1.56 -19.50 -3.67
C GLY A 169 -2.14 -19.94 -2.31
N ALA A 170 -1.42 -20.75 -1.52
CA ALA A 170 -1.88 -21.15 -0.20
C ALA A 170 -1.93 -19.94 0.75
N ASP A 171 -2.86 -19.96 1.70
CA ASP A 171 -2.94 -18.98 2.77
C ASP A 171 -2.29 -19.53 4.04
N LEU A 172 -1.07 -19.10 4.33
CA LEU A 172 -0.28 -19.39 5.53
C LEU A 172 -0.12 -18.13 6.39
N SER A 173 -1.04 -17.16 6.29
CA SER A 173 -0.96 -15.93 7.07
C SER A 173 -0.95 -16.23 8.58
N GLY A 174 -0.04 -15.59 9.31
CA GLY A 174 0.15 -15.82 10.74
C GLY A 174 0.65 -17.22 11.14
N ALA A 175 1.04 -18.07 10.17
CA ALA A 175 1.53 -19.41 10.47
C ALA A 175 2.85 -19.36 11.27
N ASN A 176 3.03 -20.33 12.18
CA ASN A 176 4.29 -20.53 12.88
C ASN A 176 5.05 -21.68 12.23
N LEU A 177 6.07 -21.34 11.46
CA LEU A 177 6.87 -22.21 10.59
C LEU A 177 8.37 -22.12 10.93
N VAL A 178 8.69 -21.84 12.20
CA VAL A 178 10.09 -21.67 12.65
C VAL A 178 10.90 -22.92 12.31
N GLY A 179 12.04 -22.72 11.66
CA GLY A 179 12.97 -23.76 11.26
C GLY A 179 12.49 -24.66 10.13
N ILE A 180 11.30 -24.46 9.55
CA ILE A 180 10.73 -25.38 8.55
C ILE A 180 11.67 -25.58 7.36
N ASN A 181 11.73 -26.81 6.82
CA ASN A 181 12.40 -27.05 5.55
C ASN A 181 11.37 -26.96 4.42
N LEU A 182 11.49 -25.93 3.60
CA LEU A 182 10.69 -25.70 2.40
C LEU A 182 11.54 -25.73 1.13
N ARG A 183 12.78 -26.21 1.20
CA ARG A 183 13.72 -26.23 0.07
C ARG A 183 13.08 -26.74 -1.21
N GLY A 184 13.26 -26.02 -2.32
CA GLY A 184 12.77 -26.42 -3.64
C GLY A 184 11.25 -26.40 -3.80
N SER A 185 10.50 -25.83 -2.85
CA SER A 185 9.03 -25.77 -2.91
C SER A 185 8.52 -24.67 -3.84
N ASN A 186 7.37 -24.90 -4.45
CA ASN A 186 6.60 -23.87 -5.15
C ASN A 186 5.68 -23.13 -4.17
N LEU A 187 5.98 -21.87 -3.91
CA LEU A 187 5.26 -20.96 -3.01
C LEU A 187 4.76 -19.72 -3.77
N GLN A 188 4.59 -19.83 -5.10
CA GLN A 188 4.16 -18.71 -5.93
C GLN A 188 2.82 -18.16 -5.44
N GLY A 189 2.72 -16.84 -5.26
CA GLY A 189 1.50 -16.17 -4.80
C GLY A 189 1.02 -16.56 -3.39
N VAL A 190 1.84 -17.26 -2.60
CA VAL A 190 1.47 -17.67 -1.24
C VAL A 190 1.23 -16.43 -0.35
N ASN A 191 0.25 -16.50 0.54
CA ASN A 191 0.06 -15.50 1.58
C ASN A 191 0.75 -15.96 2.87
N LEU A 192 1.90 -15.36 3.19
CA LEU A 192 2.68 -15.56 4.42
C LEU A 192 2.67 -14.31 5.31
N ALA A 193 1.70 -13.40 5.13
CA ALA A 193 1.64 -12.18 5.91
C ALA A 193 1.63 -12.48 7.41
N LYS A 194 2.51 -11.82 8.17
CA LYS A 194 2.71 -12.02 9.63
C LYS A 194 3.13 -13.44 10.05
N ALA A 195 3.52 -14.31 9.12
CA ALA A 195 4.01 -15.65 9.47
C ALA A 195 5.38 -15.58 10.16
N ASN A 196 5.69 -16.57 11.00
CA ASN A 196 7.01 -16.74 11.60
C ASN A 196 7.79 -17.86 10.90
N LEU A 197 8.81 -17.48 10.15
CA LEU A 197 9.74 -18.29 9.37
C LEU A 197 11.18 -18.15 9.91
N GLU A 198 11.36 -17.79 11.18
CA GLU A 198 12.70 -17.70 11.78
C GLU A 198 13.45 -19.03 11.59
N ASP A 199 14.71 -18.95 11.18
CA ASP A 199 15.59 -20.09 10.87
C ASP A 199 15.06 -21.05 9.75
N ALA A 200 14.06 -20.66 8.95
CA ALA A 200 13.53 -21.52 7.88
C ALA A 200 14.53 -21.73 6.72
N ASP A 201 14.50 -22.93 6.13
CA ASP A 201 15.24 -23.25 4.91
C ASP A 201 14.32 -23.10 3.69
N LEU A 202 14.51 -22.02 2.95
CA LEU A 202 13.77 -21.61 1.75
C LEU A 202 14.65 -21.67 0.50
N ARG A 203 15.75 -22.42 0.52
CA ARG A 203 16.65 -22.53 -0.63
C ARG A 203 15.90 -23.03 -1.86
N GLU A 204 16.23 -22.49 -3.04
CA GLU A 204 15.66 -22.93 -4.33
C GLU A 204 14.12 -22.83 -4.40
N THR A 205 13.48 -22.06 -3.52
CA THR A 205 12.01 -21.90 -3.52
C THR A 205 11.53 -20.92 -4.58
N ASN A 206 10.32 -21.15 -5.10
CA ASN A 206 9.63 -20.16 -5.93
C ASN A 206 8.63 -19.37 -5.08
N LEU A 207 8.98 -18.14 -4.69
CA LEU A 207 8.19 -17.18 -3.91
C LEU A 207 7.67 -16.01 -4.77
N GLN A 208 7.60 -16.17 -6.10
CA GLN A 208 7.17 -15.08 -6.98
C GLN A 208 5.76 -14.59 -6.63
N GLY A 209 5.60 -13.27 -6.46
CA GLY A 209 4.33 -12.65 -6.06
C GLY A 209 3.83 -13.00 -4.66
N ALA A 210 4.65 -13.63 -3.80
CA ALA A 210 4.25 -13.97 -2.44
C ALA A 210 4.02 -12.72 -1.58
N ASN A 211 3.06 -12.79 -0.66
CA ASN A 211 2.85 -11.77 0.36
C ASN A 211 3.55 -12.18 1.67
N LEU A 212 4.69 -11.59 1.97
CA LEU A 212 5.49 -11.77 3.18
C LEU A 212 5.41 -10.55 4.11
N SER A 213 4.41 -9.69 3.94
CA SER A 213 4.30 -8.45 4.72
C SER A 213 4.27 -8.74 6.22
N ARG A 214 5.15 -8.05 6.96
CA ARG A 214 5.36 -8.19 8.42
C ARG A 214 5.70 -9.61 8.89
N ALA A 215 6.14 -10.50 8.00
CA ALA A 215 6.62 -11.82 8.38
C ALA A 215 7.97 -11.74 9.10
N ASN A 216 8.26 -12.72 9.97
CA ASN A 216 9.56 -12.87 10.61
C ASN A 216 10.38 -13.94 9.88
N LEU A 217 11.37 -13.53 9.09
CA LEU A 217 12.34 -14.38 8.37
C LEU A 217 13.75 -14.25 8.94
N LYS A 218 13.89 -13.90 10.22
CA LYS A 218 15.19 -13.80 10.87
C LYS A 218 16.00 -15.09 10.68
N ASN A 219 17.26 -14.97 10.29
CA ASN A 219 18.17 -16.08 9.97
C ASN A 219 17.68 -17.05 8.86
N ALA A 220 16.62 -16.75 8.12
CA ALA A 220 16.13 -17.66 7.08
C ALA A 220 17.17 -17.78 5.94
N ILE A 221 17.24 -18.96 5.33
CA ILE A 221 18.15 -19.25 4.22
C ILE A 221 17.34 -19.26 2.92
N LEU A 222 17.52 -18.24 2.08
CA LEU A 222 16.80 -18.00 0.83
C LEU A 222 17.72 -18.12 -0.40
N GLN A 223 18.82 -18.86 -0.31
CA GLN A 223 19.77 -19.00 -1.41
C GLN A 223 19.08 -19.57 -2.66
N ASP A 224 19.38 -19.03 -3.84
CA ASP A 224 18.82 -19.46 -5.14
C ASP A 224 17.28 -19.39 -5.24
N SER A 225 16.60 -18.68 -4.32
CA SER A 225 15.14 -18.54 -4.35
C SER A 225 14.68 -17.45 -5.33
N LYS A 226 13.43 -17.53 -5.79
CA LYS A 226 12.79 -16.57 -6.70
C LYS A 226 11.71 -15.77 -5.96
N LEU A 227 11.99 -14.53 -5.62
CA LEU A 227 11.09 -13.60 -4.93
C LEU A 227 10.53 -12.49 -5.83
N ASP A 228 10.63 -12.61 -7.17
CA ASP A 228 10.18 -11.56 -8.09
C ASP A 228 8.77 -11.06 -7.75
N ASN A 229 8.58 -9.74 -7.68
CA ASN A 229 7.30 -9.09 -7.38
C ASN A 229 6.67 -9.44 -6.01
N SER A 230 7.44 -9.96 -5.06
CA SER A 230 6.93 -10.25 -3.70
C SER A 230 6.81 -9.00 -2.83
N ASN A 231 5.91 -9.05 -1.85
CA ASN A 231 5.70 -8.00 -0.86
C ASN A 231 6.34 -8.37 0.49
N LEU A 232 7.41 -7.67 0.85
CA LEU A 232 8.19 -7.78 2.09
C LEU A 232 7.98 -6.58 3.03
N TYR A 233 6.92 -5.78 2.83
CA TYR A 233 6.63 -4.59 3.64
C TYR A 233 6.73 -4.89 5.15
N GLY A 234 7.61 -4.18 5.85
CA GLY A 234 7.82 -4.30 7.30
C GLY A 234 8.24 -5.69 7.81
N ALA A 235 8.71 -6.57 6.93
CA ALA A 235 9.19 -7.90 7.33
C ALA A 235 10.51 -7.81 8.12
N ASN A 236 10.74 -8.78 9.01
CA ASN A 236 11.99 -8.90 9.76
C ASN A 236 12.89 -9.96 9.11
N LEU A 237 13.95 -9.54 8.44
CA LEU A 237 14.92 -10.36 7.71
C LEU A 237 16.35 -10.18 8.26
N TYR A 238 16.45 -9.86 9.55
CA TYR A 238 17.72 -9.80 10.26
C TYR A 238 18.54 -11.06 9.96
N THR A 239 19.78 -10.87 9.49
CA THR A 239 20.75 -11.93 9.14
C THR A 239 20.27 -12.99 8.13
N ALA A 240 19.22 -12.71 7.34
CA ALA A 240 18.75 -13.62 6.30
C ALA A 240 19.74 -13.71 5.12
N ASP A 241 19.84 -14.89 4.50
CA ASP A 241 20.76 -15.16 3.38
C ASP A 241 20.03 -15.26 2.04
N PHE A 242 20.22 -14.26 1.19
CA PHE A 242 19.68 -14.13 -0.17
C PHE A 242 20.73 -14.42 -1.26
N SER A 243 21.78 -15.18 -0.97
CA SER A 243 22.83 -15.45 -1.95
C SER A 243 22.26 -16.05 -3.23
N GLU A 244 22.58 -15.44 -4.37
CA GLU A 244 22.13 -15.84 -5.72
C GLU A 244 20.60 -15.82 -5.92
N ALA A 245 19.83 -15.27 -4.98
CA ALA A 245 18.39 -15.14 -5.09
C ALA A 245 17.96 -14.06 -6.11
N ASN A 246 16.75 -14.20 -6.65
CA ASN A 246 16.15 -13.24 -7.58
C ASN A 246 15.04 -12.44 -6.88
N LEU A 247 15.24 -11.14 -6.70
CA LEU A 247 14.37 -10.21 -5.98
C LEU A 247 13.98 -9.01 -6.86
N VAL A 248 13.75 -9.24 -8.16
CA VAL A 248 13.37 -8.16 -9.07
C VAL A 248 12.01 -7.59 -8.66
N ASN A 249 11.92 -6.27 -8.59
CA ASN A 249 10.67 -5.55 -8.34
C ASN A 249 9.97 -5.93 -7.01
N ILE A 250 10.73 -6.31 -5.98
CA ILE A 250 10.15 -6.52 -4.64
C ILE A 250 9.73 -5.20 -3.99
N THR A 251 8.73 -5.27 -3.12
CA THR A 251 8.32 -4.16 -2.26
C THR A 251 8.74 -4.44 -0.82
N ALA A 252 9.77 -3.75 -0.32
CA ALA A 252 10.36 -4.01 0.99
C ALA A 252 10.49 -2.74 1.84
N LEU A 253 9.49 -1.85 1.75
CA LEU A 253 9.47 -0.64 2.57
C LEU A 253 9.45 -1.02 4.05
N TRP A 254 10.24 -0.31 4.87
CA TRP A 254 10.32 -0.51 6.34
C TRP A 254 10.80 -1.90 6.79
N ALA A 255 11.28 -2.74 5.88
CA ALA A 255 11.78 -4.06 6.23
C ALA A 255 13.14 -3.98 6.95
N ASN A 256 13.39 -4.92 7.85
CA ASN A 256 14.66 -5.05 8.54
C ASN A 256 15.53 -6.10 7.84
N PHE A 257 16.58 -5.67 7.13
CA PHE A 257 17.61 -6.49 6.50
C PHE A 257 18.98 -6.30 7.15
N HIS A 258 19.00 -5.93 8.43
CA HIS A 258 20.25 -5.75 9.16
C HIS A 258 21.10 -7.04 9.11
N ASP A 259 22.36 -6.89 8.72
CA ASP A 259 23.32 -7.99 8.47
C ASP A 259 22.86 -9.05 7.45
N ALA A 260 21.89 -8.74 6.58
CA ALA A 260 21.45 -9.65 5.52
C ALA A 260 22.53 -9.84 4.44
N ILE A 261 22.54 -10.99 3.79
CA ILE A 261 23.53 -11.37 2.77
C ILE A 261 22.86 -11.37 1.39
N PHE A 262 23.30 -10.49 0.50
CA PHE A 262 22.85 -10.40 -0.90
C PHE A 262 23.95 -10.78 -1.90
N TYR A 263 24.81 -11.74 -1.55
CA TYR A 263 25.90 -12.19 -2.43
C TYR A 263 25.36 -12.57 -3.81
N ARG A 264 25.74 -11.81 -4.86
CA ARG A 264 25.26 -12.00 -6.25
C ARG A 264 23.74 -12.00 -6.43
N ALA A 265 22.97 -11.52 -5.47
CA ALA A 265 21.52 -11.45 -5.58
C ALA A 265 21.11 -10.46 -6.68
N ASN A 266 20.00 -10.74 -7.36
CA ASN A 266 19.41 -9.83 -8.33
C ASN A 266 18.33 -8.96 -7.66
N LEU A 267 18.63 -7.69 -7.43
CA LEU A 267 17.78 -6.71 -6.73
C LEU A 267 17.28 -5.62 -7.68
N GLN A 268 17.22 -5.90 -8.99
CA GLN A 268 16.87 -4.90 -9.98
C GLN A 268 15.47 -4.34 -9.70
N SER A 269 15.35 -3.02 -9.68
CA SER A 269 14.10 -2.30 -9.40
C SER A 269 13.47 -2.61 -8.03
N ALA A 270 14.19 -3.24 -7.10
CA ALA A 270 13.69 -3.51 -5.75
C ALA A 270 13.44 -2.20 -4.99
N ASN A 271 12.35 -2.14 -4.23
CA ASN A 271 11.98 -0.99 -3.41
C ASN A 271 12.34 -1.21 -1.94
N PHE A 272 13.46 -0.64 -1.51
CA PHE A 272 13.99 -0.66 -0.15
C PHE A 272 13.82 0.67 0.58
N ASN A 273 12.88 1.53 0.17
CA ASN A 273 12.69 2.81 0.85
C ASN A 273 12.46 2.59 2.36
N ARG A 274 13.23 3.29 3.20
CA ARG A 274 13.24 3.15 4.68
C ARG A 274 13.55 1.76 5.22
N ALA A 275 14.10 0.85 4.42
CA ALA A 275 14.58 -0.41 4.96
C ALA A 275 15.82 -0.19 5.85
N ASP A 276 15.94 -0.98 6.92
CA ASP A 276 17.22 -1.12 7.66
C ASP A 276 18.09 -2.11 6.88
N LEU A 277 19.16 -1.64 6.25
CA LEU A 277 20.16 -2.45 5.52
C LEU A 277 21.53 -2.35 6.22
N LYS A 278 21.55 -1.99 7.50
CA LYS A 278 22.79 -1.78 8.24
C LYS A 278 23.58 -3.08 8.28
N GLY A 279 24.87 -3.01 7.97
CA GLY A 279 25.73 -4.20 7.96
C GLY A 279 25.45 -5.18 6.81
N ALA A 280 24.48 -4.93 5.93
CA ALA A 280 24.18 -5.82 4.83
C ALA A 280 25.37 -5.98 3.85
N ASN A 281 25.47 -7.17 3.25
CA ASN A 281 26.49 -7.52 2.28
C ASN A 281 25.90 -7.55 0.86
N PHE A 282 26.40 -6.70 -0.04
CA PHE A 282 25.96 -6.61 -1.44
C PHE A 282 27.03 -7.07 -2.44
N TYR A 283 27.97 -7.92 -2.04
CA TYR A 283 29.05 -8.37 -2.92
C TYR A 283 28.50 -8.92 -4.25
N LYS A 284 28.85 -8.27 -5.36
CA LYS A 284 28.36 -8.56 -6.73
C LYS A 284 26.83 -8.53 -6.92
N ALA A 285 26.06 -7.97 -6.00
CA ALA A 285 24.61 -7.85 -6.15
C ALA A 285 24.23 -6.89 -7.29
N ASN A 286 23.07 -7.11 -7.92
CA ASN A 286 22.55 -6.24 -8.97
C ASN A 286 21.47 -5.30 -8.41
N LEU A 287 21.79 -4.04 -8.09
CA LEU A 287 20.84 -3.03 -7.58
C LEU A 287 20.43 -1.99 -8.66
N GLU A 288 20.56 -2.33 -9.94
CA GLU A 288 20.15 -1.42 -11.01
C GLU A 288 18.68 -1.02 -10.85
N ASN A 289 18.36 0.26 -10.94
CA ASN A 289 17.01 0.83 -10.72
C ASN A 289 16.42 0.64 -9.31
N ALA A 290 17.16 0.10 -8.34
CA ALA A 290 16.64 -0.06 -6.99
C ALA A 290 16.37 1.30 -6.32
N LYS A 291 15.36 1.33 -5.45
CA LYS A 291 14.94 2.51 -4.68
C LYS A 291 15.39 2.33 -3.23
N LEU A 292 16.21 3.24 -2.72
CA LEU A 292 16.81 3.18 -1.37
C LEU A 292 16.57 4.50 -0.63
N ARG A 293 15.47 5.22 -0.92
CA ARG A 293 15.24 6.52 -0.27
C ARG A 293 15.10 6.31 1.24
N PHE A 294 15.82 7.09 2.03
CA PHE A 294 15.81 6.99 3.50
C PHE A 294 16.20 5.61 4.05
N ALA A 295 16.73 4.71 3.24
CA ALA A 295 17.20 3.40 3.72
C ALA A 295 18.46 3.59 4.57
N ASP A 296 18.64 2.75 5.60
CA ASP A 296 19.86 2.76 6.39
C ASP A 296 20.87 1.76 5.83
N LEU A 297 21.84 2.23 5.05
CA LEU A 297 22.97 1.42 4.57
C LEU A 297 24.23 1.65 5.43
N SER A 298 24.08 2.12 6.68
CA SER A 298 25.24 2.34 7.54
C SER A 298 26.01 1.04 7.75
N SER A 299 27.34 1.13 7.77
CA SER A 299 28.22 -0.02 8.01
C SER A 299 28.04 -1.22 7.07
N THR A 300 27.39 -1.08 5.90
CA THR A 300 27.33 -2.19 4.91
C THR A 300 28.72 -2.73 4.65
N THR A 301 28.87 -4.05 4.70
CA THR A 301 30.17 -4.68 4.93
C THR A 301 30.96 -4.94 3.65
N ASP A 302 30.30 -5.13 2.51
CA ASP A 302 30.94 -5.40 1.23
C ASP A 302 30.02 -5.06 0.06
N THR A 303 30.46 -4.14 -0.81
CA THR A 303 29.75 -3.79 -2.06
C THR A 303 30.61 -4.04 -3.29
N ARG A 304 31.71 -4.79 -3.18
CA ARG A 304 32.62 -4.97 -4.32
C ARG A 304 31.88 -5.62 -5.47
N GLY A 305 31.90 -4.96 -6.63
CA GLY A 305 31.21 -5.41 -7.83
C GLY A 305 29.69 -5.21 -7.82
N ALA A 306 29.09 -4.66 -6.75
CA ALA A 306 27.66 -4.34 -6.69
C ALA A 306 27.29 -3.34 -7.80
N GLN A 307 26.17 -3.55 -8.48
CA GLN A 307 25.70 -2.69 -9.57
C GLN A 307 24.70 -1.67 -9.04
N LEU A 308 25.15 -0.46 -8.72
CA LEU A 308 24.32 0.62 -8.18
C LEU A 308 23.89 1.62 -9.28
N LYS A 309 23.54 1.14 -10.49
CA LYS A 309 23.40 2.00 -11.68
C LYS A 309 22.11 1.78 -12.48
N PRO A 310 21.12 2.69 -12.49
CA PRO A 310 20.94 3.85 -11.61
C PRO A 310 20.19 3.46 -10.34
N THR A 311 20.73 3.70 -9.15
CA THR A 311 20.03 3.43 -7.88
C THR A 311 19.64 4.74 -7.19
N ASN A 312 18.44 4.84 -6.61
CA ASN A 312 18.03 6.06 -5.90
C ASN A 312 18.46 6.01 -4.43
N LEU A 313 19.60 6.64 -4.10
CA LEU A 313 20.16 6.71 -2.74
C LEU A 313 19.78 8.01 -2.00
N ARG A 314 18.78 8.76 -2.49
CA ARG A 314 18.44 10.06 -1.88
C ARG A 314 18.03 9.88 -0.42
N GLU A 315 18.63 10.67 0.47
CA GLU A 315 18.42 10.58 1.93
C GLU A 315 18.81 9.24 2.58
N ALA A 316 19.40 8.30 1.85
CA ALA A 316 19.88 7.06 2.42
C ALA A 316 21.03 7.34 3.42
N GLN A 317 21.09 6.62 4.53
CA GLN A 317 22.19 6.75 5.48
C GLN A 317 23.39 5.90 5.02
N LEU A 318 24.56 6.51 4.84
CA LEU A 318 25.79 5.84 4.38
C LEU A 318 26.94 5.87 5.39
N LYS A 319 26.69 6.26 6.64
CA LYS A 319 27.74 6.33 7.67
C LYS A 319 28.47 4.98 7.80
N GLY A 320 29.77 4.95 7.49
CA GLY A 320 30.60 3.75 7.60
C GLY A 320 30.36 2.68 6.53
N ALA A 321 29.48 2.93 5.56
CA ALA A 321 29.22 2.00 4.46
C ALA A 321 30.50 1.75 3.64
N ASP A 322 30.81 0.48 3.37
CA ASP A 322 31.84 0.13 2.40
C ASP A 322 31.28 0.27 0.99
N LEU A 323 31.80 1.23 0.22
CA LEU A 323 31.48 1.45 -1.19
C LEU A 323 32.65 1.07 -2.12
N TRP A 324 33.67 0.37 -1.59
CA TRP A 324 34.85 0.01 -2.33
C TRP A 324 34.49 -0.92 -3.50
N GLY A 325 34.85 -0.52 -4.73
CA GLY A 325 34.60 -1.31 -5.93
C GLY A 325 33.12 -1.43 -6.34
N ALA A 326 32.20 -0.66 -5.75
CA ALA A 326 30.83 -0.58 -6.22
C ALA A 326 30.77 0.09 -7.60
N LYS A 327 29.94 -0.43 -8.51
CA LYS A 327 29.74 0.13 -9.85
C LYS A 327 28.63 1.18 -9.78
N MET A 328 29.03 2.44 -9.73
CA MET A 328 28.13 3.59 -9.60
C MET A 328 27.94 4.27 -10.95
N TRP A 329 26.78 4.91 -11.13
CA TRP A 329 26.49 5.63 -12.38
C TRP A 329 26.83 7.12 -12.34
N SER A 330 26.83 7.74 -11.15
CA SER A 330 27.13 9.17 -10.97
C SER A 330 27.59 9.47 -9.55
N ILE A 331 28.56 10.39 -9.39
CA ILE A 331 28.98 10.89 -8.06
C ILE A 331 27.78 11.52 -7.34
N PHE A 332 26.91 12.19 -8.09
CA PHE A 332 25.77 12.89 -7.54
C PHE A 332 24.81 11.96 -6.79
N GLN A 333 24.62 10.74 -7.31
CA GLN A 333 23.82 9.70 -6.68
C GLN A 333 24.14 9.54 -5.20
N ILE A 334 25.43 9.54 -4.87
CA ILE A 334 25.92 9.34 -3.51
C ILE A 334 25.89 10.63 -2.70
N LYS A 335 26.15 11.77 -3.34
CA LYS A 335 26.11 13.07 -2.65
C LYS A 335 24.70 13.44 -2.16
N GLN A 336 23.66 12.83 -2.73
CA GLN A 336 22.28 12.93 -2.23
C GLN A 336 21.97 12.06 -1.01
N ALA A 337 22.87 11.15 -0.63
CA ALA A 337 22.73 10.34 0.55
C ALA A 337 23.34 11.05 1.77
N LYS A 338 22.90 10.69 2.96
CA LYS A 338 23.38 11.24 4.22
C LYS A 338 24.68 10.57 4.66
N ASN A 339 25.56 11.37 5.27
CA ASN A 339 26.88 10.95 5.75
C ASN A 339 27.74 10.22 4.71
N TRP A 340 27.52 10.46 3.41
CA TRP A 340 28.29 9.84 2.33
C TRP A 340 29.80 10.11 2.44
N GLN A 341 30.21 11.21 3.09
CA GLN A 341 31.61 11.53 3.35
C GLN A 341 32.30 10.52 4.28
N LYS A 342 31.52 9.80 5.11
CA LYS A 342 32.00 8.82 6.09
C LYS A 342 32.00 7.38 5.54
N THR A 343 31.92 7.23 4.22
CA THR A 343 31.97 5.93 3.53
C THR A 343 33.42 5.47 3.35
N LYS A 344 33.65 4.15 3.36
CA LYS A 344 34.92 3.59 2.87
C LYS A 344 34.85 3.58 1.34
N ARG A 345 35.84 4.17 0.68
CA ARG A 345 35.85 4.37 -0.78
C ARG A 345 37.27 4.39 -1.31
N MET A 346 37.41 4.11 -2.61
CA MET A 346 38.71 4.15 -3.27
C MET A 346 39.28 5.59 -3.27
N PRO A 347 40.61 5.76 -3.21
CA PRO A 347 41.24 7.04 -3.54
C PRO A 347 40.79 7.49 -4.93
N ASN A 348 40.51 8.79 -5.09
CA ASN A 348 40.04 9.38 -6.37
C ASN A 348 38.81 8.70 -6.98
N TRP A 349 37.98 7.98 -6.20
CA TRP A 349 36.79 7.26 -6.69
C TRP A 349 35.87 8.15 -7.55
N GLU A 350 35.77 9.45 -7.24
CA GLU A 350 35.03 10.44 -8.02
C GLU A 350 35.51 10.51 -9.49
N GLN A 351 36.81 10.44 -9.75
CA GLN A 351 37.37 10.49 -11.11
C GLN A 351 37.01 9.24 -11.94
N HIS A 352 36.72 8.12 -11.27
CA HIS A 352 36.36 6.85 -11.90
C HIS A 352 34.86 6.73 -12.21
N ILE A 353 34.04 7.67 -11.72
CA ILE A 353 32.60 7.67 -11.96
C ILE A 353 32.26 8.72 -13.02
N LYS A 354 31.58 8.28 -14.08
CA LYS A 354 31.06 9.21 -15.09
C LYS A 354 30.08 10.19 -14.45
N GLN A 355 30.25 11.49 -14.69
CA GLN A 355 29.24 12.48 -14.34
C GLN A 355 28.05 12.34 -15.29
N ALA A 356 27.06 11.53 -14.92
CA ALA A 356 25.78 11.47 -15.63
C ALA A 356 24.82 12.58 -15.14
N ARG A 357 23.93 13.04 -16.03
CA ARG A 357 22.88 14.01 -15.69
C ARG A 357 21.99 13.45 -14.57
N LEU A 358 21.56 14.34 -13.68
CA LEU A 358 20.66 13.98 -12.57
C LEU A 358 19.38 13.36 -13.13
N PRO A 359 18.81 12.34 -12.46
CA PRO A 359 17.44 11.95 -12.77
C PRO A 359 16.55 13.14 -12.45
N ARG A 360 15.52 13.37 -13.28
CA ARG A 360 14.57 14.46 -13.03
C ARG A 360 13.81 14.16 -11.74
N LEU A 361 13.62 15.19 -10.91
CA LEU A 361 12.65 15.09 -9.81
C LEU A 361 11.27 14.94 -10.43
N ARG A 362 10.49 13.94 -10.03
CA ARG A 362 9.12 13.75 -10.49
C ARG A 362 8.14 14.23 -9.44
N ILE A 363 7.35 15.24 -9.77
CA ILE A 363 6.37 15.84 -8.86
C ILE A 363 5.00 15.71 -9.52
N ALA A 364 4.08 15.04 -8.84
CA ALA A 364 2.71 14.87 -9.31
C ALA A 364 1.80 15.97 -8.75
N LEU A 365 0.85 16.43 -9.56
CA LEU A 365 -0.36 17.13 -9.13
C LEU A 365 -1.52 16.14 -9.24
N LEU A 366 -2.18 15.82 -8.14
CA LEU A 366 -3.41 15.04 -8.18
C LEU A 366 -4.61 15.95 -8.42
N ARG A 367 -5.41 15.61 -9.44
CA ARG A 367 -6.61 16.34 -9.85
C ARG A 367 -7.81 15.42 -9.79
N SER A 368 -8.75 15.78 -8.93
CA SER A 368 -10.02 15.07 -8.81
C SER A 368 -10.92 15.42 -10.01
N GLN A 369 -11.49 14.40 -10.65
CA GLN A 369 -12.43 14.54 -11.76
C GLN A 369 -13.81 14.03 -11.34
N GLU A 370 -14.40 14.64 -10.32
CA GLU A 370 -15.81 14.41 -10.03
C GLU A 370 -16.66 14.95 -11.21
N ASP A 371 -17.53 14.10 -11.75
CA ASP A 371 -18.43 14.39 -12.88
C ASP A 371 -17.80 14.77 -14.25
N GLN A 372 -16.48 14.59 -14.44
CA GLN A 372 -15.76 14.87 -15.71
C GLN A 372 -15.81 16.33 -16.20
N GLU A 373 -15.92 17.29 -15.28
CA GLU A 373 -15.95 18.72 -15.64
C GLU A 373 -14.64 19.45 -15.30
N TYR A 374 -14.35 20.48 -16.09
CA TYR A 374 -13.05 21.15 -16.17
C TYR A 374 -12.76 21.99 -14.90
N ASP A 375 -11.85 21.55 -14.04
CA ASP A 375 -11.41 22.31 -12.87
C ASP A 375 -10.30 23.31 -13.24
N SER A 376 -10.68 24.54 -13.61
CA SER A 376 -9.73 25.60 -13.98
C SER A 376 -8.75 25.96 -12.86
N LEU A 377 -9.09 25.68 -11.60
CA LEU A 377 -8.21 25.91 -10.47
C LEU A 377 -7.03 24.93 -10.48
N SER A 378 -7.29 23.66 -10.77
CA SER A 378 -6.26 22.62 -10.93
C SER A 378 -5.34 22.88 -12.12
N ASP A 379 -5.89 23.36 -13.25
CA ASP A 379 -5.07 23.72 -14.42
C ASP A 379 -4.14 24.90 -14.15
N ALA A 380 -4.62 25.90 -13.40
CA ALA A 380 -3.79 27.02 -12.96
C ALA A 380 -2.65 26.57 -12.03
N TYR A 381 -2.93 25.64 -11.09
CA TYR A 381 -1.86 25.02 -10.29
C TYR A 381 -0.85 24.32 -11.20
N GLU A 382 -1.29 23.49 -12.15
CA GLU A 382 -0.39 22.76 -13.04
C GLU A 382 0.47 23.70 -13.89
N LEU A 383 -0.12 24.76 -14.43
CA LEU A 383 0.61 25.79 -15.18
C LEU A 383 1.69 26.45 -14.31
N GLY A 384 1.35 26.83 -13.08
CA GLY A 384 2.29 27.35 -12.09
C GLY A 384 3.44 26.37 -11.82
N MET A 385 3.09 25.11 -11.58
CA MET A 385 4.05 24.02 -11.35
C MET A 385 5.00 23.85 -12.53
N ARG A 386 4.49 23.85 -13.77
CA ARG A 386 5.28 23.74 -15.00
C ARG A 386 6.22 24.94 -15.18
N ARG A 387 5.81 26.14 -14.78
CA ARG A 387 6.67 27.35 -14.81
C ARG A 387 7.78 27.33 -13.75
N ALA A 388 7.53 26.74 -12.60
CA ALA A 388 8.55 26.52 -11.57
C ALA A 388 9.54 25.39 -11.93
N ALA A 389 9.08 24.42 -12.72
CA ALA A 389 9.89 23.28 -13.13
C ALA A 389 11.03 23.72 -14.06
N ASN A 390 12.27 23.36 -13.69
CA ASN A 390 13.42 23.50 -14.59
C ASN A 390 13.71 22.17 -15.30
N ARG A 391 14.71 22.12 -16.19
CA ARG A 391 15.06 20.90 -16.97
C ARG A 391 15.34 19.63 -16.14
N ARG A 392 15.48 19.75 -14.81
CA ARG A 392 15.73 18.67 -13.84
C ARG A 392 14.49 18.32 -13.00
N VAL A 393 13.32 18.83 -13.36
CA VAL A 393 12.05 18.57 -12.68
C VAL A 393 11.03 18.23 -13.74
N GLU A 394 10.27 17.19 -13.50
CA GLU A 394 9.19 16.69 -14.32
C GLU A 394 7.91 16.81 -13.53
N VAL A 395 6.92 17.48 -14.11
CA VAL A 395 5.62 17.73 -13.50
C VAL A 395 4.59 16.86 -14.20
N TRP A 396 3.86 16.06 -13.42
CA TRP A 396 2.83 15.14 -13.89
C TRP A 396 1.47 15.60 -13.36
N GLY A 397 0.58 16.08 -14.23
CA GLY A 397 -0.84 16.23 -13.89
C GLY A 397 -1.50 14.85 -13.97
N ILE A 398 -2.08 14.39 -12.86
CA ILE A 398 -2.66 13.06 -12.73
C ILE A 398 -4.13 13.19 -12.34
N ASP A 399 -4.99 12.85 -13.29
CA ASP A 399 -6.44 12.82 -13.09
C ASP A 399 -6.89 11.49 -12.50
N TYR A 400 -7.86 11.53 -11.59
CA TYR A 400 -8.51 10.35 -11.05
C TYR A 400 -10.01 10.59 -10.80
N PRO A 401 -10.85 9.54 -10.71
CA PRO A 401 -12.32 9.68 -10.67
C PRO A 401 -12.93 10.36 -9.41
N GLY A 402 -12.11 10.98 -8.55
CA GLY A 402 -12.53 11.53 -7.26
C GLY A 402 -12.82 10.49 -6.19
N GLY A 403 -12.99 10.96 -4.96
CA GLY A 403 -13.25 10.14 -3.77
C GLY A 403 -12.02 9.51 -3.14
N VAL A 404 -12.06 9.41 -1.81
CA VAL A 404 -10.97 8.95 -0.93
C VAL A 404 -10.38 7.60 -1.34
N GLU A 405 -11.20 6.65 -1.78
CA GLU A 405 -10.70 5.32 -2.20
C GLU A 405 -9.86 5.37 -3.48
N ASN A 406 -10.24 6.22 -4.43
CA ASN A 406 -9.51 6.37 -5.68
C ASN A 406 -8.25 7.21 -5.47
N GLU A 407 -8.33 8.25 -4.63
CA GLU A 407 -7.17 9.01 -4.17
C GLU A 407 -6.13 8.07 -3.52
N ALA A 408 -6.58 7.17 -2.65
CA ALA A 408 -5.68 6.22 -2.00
C ALA A 408 -4.99 5.27 -3.01
N LYS A 409 -5.73 4.75 -4.00
CA LYS A 409 -5.17 3.87 -5.04
C LYS A 409 -4.14 4.59 -5.90
N ILE A 410 -4.43 5.82 -6.33
CA ILE A 410 -3.51 6.57 -7.19
C ILE A 410 -2.25 6.99 -6.43
N ILE A 411 -2.36 7.37 -5.15
CA ILE A 411 -1.19 7.68 -4.31
C ILE A 411 -0.27 6.45 -4.18
N GLU A 412 -0.82 5.26 -3.92
CA GLU A 412 -0.02 4.02 -3.85
C GLU A 412 0.69 3.72 -5.17
N GLN A 413 -0.01 3.89 -6.29
CA GLN A 413 0.60 3.76 -7.61
C GLN A 413 1.74 4.77 -7.81
N LEU A 414 1.58 6.03 -7.39
CA LEU A 414 2.63 7.05 -7.49
C LEU A 414 3.86 6.74 -6.62
N ILE A 415 3.67 6.10 -5.45
CA ILE A 415 4.76 5.57 -4.63
C ILE A 415 5.52 4.48 -5.40
N ASP A 416 4.77 3.54 -6.00
CA ASP A 416 5.32 2.44 -6.80
C ASP A 416 5.96 2.92 -8.11
N ASP A 417 5.52 4.04 -8.67
CA ASP A 417 6.18 4.70 -9.79
C ASP A 417 7.44 5.46 -9.35
N GLY A 418 7.58 5.70 -8.04
CA GLY A 418 8.74 6.34 -7.41
C GLY A 418 8.70 7.87 -7.47
N MET A 419 7.51 8.47 -7.31
CA MET A 419 7.35 9.92 -7.25
C MET A 419 8.22 10.55 -6.15
N ASP A 420 8.76 11.73 -6.46
CA ASP A 420 9.58 12.48 -5.52
C ASP A 420 8.75 13.38 -4.61
N GLY A 421 7.67 13.95 -5.15
CA GLY A 421 6.68 14.71 -4.40
C GLY A 421 5.27 14.60 -4.99
N ILE A 422 4.27 14.88 -4.16
CA ILE A 422 2.85 14.94 -4.52
C ILE A 422 2.30 16.28 -4.02
N ILE A 423 1.64 16.99 -4.91
CA ILE A 423 0.84 18.19 -4.63
C ILE A 423 -0.62 17.80 -4.82
N LEU A 424 -1.47 18.07 -3.83
CA LEU A 424 -2.88 17.73 -3.90
C LEU A 424 -3.76 18.62 -3.01
N THR A 425 -5.05 18.67 -3.34
CA THR A 425 -6.10 18.96 -2.36
C THR A 425 -6.64 17.62 -1.88
N PRO A 426 -6.54 17.24 -0.60
CA PRO A 426 -7.09 15.98 -0.12
C PRO A 426 -8.61 15.92 -0.32
N GLU A 427 -9.12 14.79 -0.78
CA GLU A 427 -10.58 14.53 -0.91
C GLU A 427 -11.31 14.69 0.42
N ASP A 428 -10.72 14.11 1.48
CA ASP A 428 -11.20 14.23 2.85
C ASP A 428 -9.96 14.30 3.76
N PRO A 429 -9.72 15.42 4.45
CA PRO A 429 -8.55 15.57 5.31
C PRO A 429 -8.35 14.44 6.33
N VAL A 430 -9.44 13.94 6.92
CA VAL A 430 -9.37 12.93 7.98
C VAL A 430 -9.17 11.55 7.38
N LYS A 431 -9.93 11.20 6.34
CA LYS A 431 -9.88 9.86 5.75
C LYS A 431 -8.65 9.66 4.85
N SER A 432 -8.15 10.71 4.22
CA SER A 432 -6.94 10.66 3.38
C SER A 432 -5.65 10.58 4.20
N LEU A 433 -5.69 10.92 5.50
CA LEU A 433 -4.53 11.00 6.38
C LEU A 433 -3.67 9.73 6.36
N HIS A 434 -4.28 8.54 6.47
CA HIS A 434 -3.53 7.28 6.48
C HIS A 434 -2.77 7.03 5.17
N THR A 435 -3.34 7.38 4.02
CA THR A 435 -2.68 7.18 2.73
C THR A 435 -1.60 8.23 2.48
N LEU A 436 -1.84 9.48 2.88
CA LEU A 436 -0.80 10.51 2.85
C LEU A 436 0.36 10.16 3.79
N GLN A 437 0.08 9.60 4.99
CA GLN A 437 1.12 9.13 5.89
C GLN A 437 1.97 8.05 5.22
N ARG A 438 1.34 7.08 4.54
CA ARG A 438 2.08 6.06 3.76
C ARG A 438 2.96 6.66 2.67
N ALA A 439 2.52 7.71 1.98
CA ALA A 439 3.34 8.41 1.00
C ALA A 439 4.53 9.15 1.64
N SER A 440 4.31 9.86 2.74
CA SER A 440 5.38 10.52 3.51
C SER A 440 6.38 9.49 4.05
N ASP A 441 5.87 8.38 4.58
CA ASP A 441 6.61 7.22 5.02
C ASP A 441 7.37 6.54 3.87
N ALA A 442 6.85 6.55 2.64
CA ALA A 442 7.58 6.09 1.46
C ALA A 442 8.67 7.10 1.00
N GLY A 443 8.76 8.25 1.68
CA GLY A 443 9.73 9.31 1.43
C GLY A 443 9.27 10.33 0.38
N VAL A 444 7.99 10.34 0.02
CA VAL A 444 7.40 11.31 -0.92
C VAL A 444 7.17 12.64 -0.22
N ALA A 445 7.64 13.74 -0.81
CA ALA A 445 7.37 15.07 -0.27
C ALA A 445 5.93 15.48 -0.56
N ILE A 446 5.12 15.72 0.47
CA ILE A 446 3.71 16.06 0.32
C ILE A 446 3.49 17.56 0.52
N VAL A 447 2.87 18.21 -0.44
CA VAL A 447 2.38 19.60 -0.31
C VAL A 447 0.88 19.61 -0.51
N THR A 448 0.17 20.24 0.40
CA THR A 448 -1.29 20.41 0.29
C THR A 448 -1.62 21.79 -0.26
N VAL A 449 -2.63 21.87 -1.12
CA VAL A 449 -3.15 23.12 -1.66
C VAL A 449 -4.64 23.23 -1.34
N GLY A 450 -5.10 24.43 -1.02
CA GLY A 450 -6.50 24.69 -0.66
C GLY A 450 -6.94 24.14 0.71
N PHE A 451 -6.14 23.32 1.38
CA PHE A 451 -6.42 22.80 2.71
C PHE A 451 -5.13 22.65 3.51
N CYS A 452 -5.14 23.11 4.77
CA CYS A 452 -4.03 22.93 5.69
C CYS A 452 -4.45 22.03 6.85
N PHE A 453 -3.68 20.97 7.09
CA PHE A 453 -3.77 20.20 8.32
C PHE A 453 -3.42 21.06 9.54
N ASP A 454 -4.05 20.77 10.67
CA ASP A 454 -3.64 21.32 11.97
C ASP A 454 -2.20 20.88 12.26
N HIS A 455 -1.44 21.73 12.96
CA HIS A 455 0.00 21.54 13.15
C HIS A 455 0.38 20.16 13.72
N LYS A 456 -0.48 19.59 14.58
CA LYS A 456 -0.28 18.26 15.19
C LYS A 456 -0.51 17.10 14.22
N ASP A 457 -1.45 17.26 13.29
CA ASP A 457 -1.80 16.25 12.29
C ASP A 457 -0.91 16.35 11.05
N ALA A 458 -0.27 17.51 10.86
CA ALA A 458 0.66 17.79 9.77
C ALA A 458 2.12 17.39 10.08
N GLU A 459 2.48 17.32 11.37
CA GLU A 459 3.83 16.95 11.81
C GLU A 459 4.12 15.53 11.29
N ASP A 460 5.26 15.35 10.60
CA ASP A 460 5.65 14.12 9.86
C ASP A 460 4.88 13.79 8.57
N LEU A 461 3.82 14.52 8.21
CA LEU A 461 3.00 14.24 7.05
C LEU A 461 3.37 15.07 5.81
N ALA A 462 3.26 16.39 5.92
CA ALA A 462 3.36 17.33 4.81
C ALA A 462 4.50 18.32 5.04
N ILE A 463 5.18 18.71 3.97
CA ILE A 463 6.29 19.67 4.03
C ILE A 463 5.81 21.12 3.98
N ALA A 464 4.63 21.36 3.40
CA ALA A 464 3.98 22.66 3.35
C ALA A 464 2.50 22.54 3.02
N CYS A 465 1.75 23.58 3.35
CA CYS A 465 0.41 23.84 2.87
C CYS A 465 0.34 25.25 2.28
N TYR A 466 -0.40 25.39 1.17
CA TYR A 466 -0.80 26.69 0.62
C TYR A 466 -2.31 26.84 0.69
N ASN A 467 -2.78 27.82 1.44
CA ASN A 467 -4.19 28.12 1.58
C ASN A 467 -4.45 29.62 1.51
N ARG A 468 -5.73 29.99 1.52
CA ARG A 468 -6.22 31.36 1.50
C ARG A 468 -7.17 31.58 2.66
N ASP A 469 -7.37 32.85 3.01
CA ASP A 469 -8.39 33.21 3.99
C ASP A 469 -9.77 33.20 3.32
N SER A 470 -10.44 32.05 3.42
CA SER A 470 -11.79 31.89 2.88
C SER A 470 -12.82 32.81 3.54
N PHE A 471 -12.63 33.20 4.80
CA PHE A 471 -13.53 34.16 5.44
C PHE A 471 -13.38 35.55 4.81
N GLN A 472 -12.13 36.00 4.66
CA GLN A 472 -11.84 37.32 4.08
C GLN A 472 -12.28 37.41 2.62
N MET A 473 -12.10 36.33 1.82
CA MET A 473 -12.62 36.26 0.45
C MET A 473 -14.14 36.47 0.40
N GLY A 474 -14.88 35.81 1.29
CA GLY A 474 -16.33 35.99 1.40
C GLY A 474 -16.72 37.40 1.83
N TYR A 475 -15.98 37.97 2.79
CA TYR A 475 -16.18 39.31 3.29
C TYR A 475 -15.97 40.36 2.19
N ASP A 476 -14.86 40.31 1.47
CA ASP A 476 -14.55 41.25 0.39
C ASP A 476 -15.56 41.14 -0.76
N SER A 477 -15.98 39.90 -1.09
CA SER A 477 -17.08 39.66 -2.04
C SER A 477 -18.37 40.36 -1.61
N GLY A 478 -18.71 40.27 -0.32
CA GLY A 478 -19.90 40.92 0.24
C GLY A 478 -19.79 42.45 0.31
N GLN A 479 -18.62 42.99 0.61
CA GLN A 479 -18.37 44.44 0.58
C GLN A 479 -18.58 44.99 -0.83
N TYR A 480 -18.00 44.34 -1.84
CA TYR A 480 -18.19 44.74 -3.23
C TYR A 480 -19.65 44.58 -3.69
N LEU A 481 -20.32 43.48 -3.33
CA LEU A 481 -21.74 43.29 -3.61
C LEU A 481 -22.59 44.42 -3.02
N ALA A 482 -22.33 44.81 -1.76
CA ALA A 482 -23.05 45.88 -1.10
C ALA A 482 -22.82 47.24 -1.77
N GLN A 483 -21.56 47.56 -2.08
CA GLN A 483 -21.20 48.78 -2.79
C GLN A 483 -21.87 48.84 -4.16
N TRP A 484 -21.76 47.78 -4.95
CA TRP A 484 -22.42 47.66 -6.25
C TRP A 484 -23.93 47.83 -6.14
N THR A 485 -24.55 47.25 -5.11
CA THR A 485 -25.99 47.37 -4.84
C THR A 485 -26.38 48.82 -4.55
N GLN A 486 -25.58 49.51 -3.74
CA GLN A 486 -25.79 50.92 -3.42
C GLN A 486 -25.73 51.79 -4.69
N ASP A 487 -24.74 51.55 -5.55
CA ASP A 487 -24.47 52.36 -6.74
C ASP A 487 -25.44 52.10 -7.89
N ASN A 488 -25.97 50.87 -8.01
CA ASN A 488 -26.76 50.45 -9.18
C ASN A 488 -28.25 50.23 -8.90
N LEU A 489 -28.63 49.82 -7.68
CA LEU A 489 -30.01 49.48 -7.34
C LEU A 489 -30.67 50.49 -6.39
N LEU A 490 -29.88 51.20 -5.58
CA LEU A 490 -30.36 52.05 -4.49
C LEU A 490 -30.06 53.55 -4.66
N THR A 491 -29.38 53.96 -5.74
CA THR A 491 -28.96 55.34 -6.02
C THR A 491 -30.09 56.37 -5.81
N ASN A 492 -31.30 56.02 -6.29
CA ASN A 492 -32.49 56.88 -6.22
C ASN A 492 -33.53 56.37 -5.21
N SER A 493 -33.23 55.32 -4.45
CA SER A 493 -34.17 54.67 -3.52
C SER A 493 -33.43 53.97 -2.38
N PRO A 494 -32.72 54.71 -1.51
CA PRO A 494 -31.85 54.14 -0.48
C PRO A 494 -32.59 53.30 0.57
N SER A 495 -33.91 53.48 0.72
CA SER A 495 -34.75 52.71 1.64
C SER A 495 -35.35 51.43 1.02
N LYS A 496 -35.06 51.11 -0.24
CA LYS A 496 -35.61 49.93 -0.91
C LYS A 496 -34.88 48.67 -0.47
N SER A 497 -35.62 47.65 -0.06
CA SER A 497 -35.05 46.32 0.23
C SER A 497 -34.72 45.57 -1.07
N VAL A 498 -33.50 45.07 -1.19
CA VAL A 498 -33.03 44.25 -2.33
C VAL A 498 -33.19 42.76 -2.01
N GLN A 499 -33.56 41.94 -3.00
CA GLN A 499 -33.71 40.50 -2.83
C GLN A 499 -32.47 39.75 -3.32
N ILE A 500 -31.85 39.01 -2.39
CA ILE A 500 -30.65 38.20 -2.62
C ILE A 500 -31.03 36.73 -2.43
N ALA A 501 -30.58 35.87 -3.33
CA ALA A 501 -30.64 34.42 -3.16
C ALA A 501 -29.24 33.83 -3.05
N LEU A 502 -29.10 32.83 -2.20
CA LEU A 502 -27.82 32.15 -1.97
C LEU A 502 -27.78 30.83 -2.74
N VAL A 503 -26.66 30.56 -3.39
CA VAL A 503 -26.37 29.27 -4.02
C VAL A 503 -25.18 28.67 -3.27
N ASP A 504 -25.46 27.70 -2.40
CA ASP A 504 -24.48 27.05 -1.55
C ASP A 504 -23.86 25.81 -2.25
N GLY A 505 -22.60 25.52 -1.98
CA GLY A 505 -21.91 24.32 -2.49
C GLY A 505 -22.07 23.14 -1.54
N ALA A 506 -22.38 21.94 -2.03
CA ALA A 506 -22.78 20.79 -1.19
C ALA A 506 -21.64 19.98 -0.53
N PHE A 507 -20.37 20.41 -0.60
CA PHE A 507 -19.26 19.60 -0.08
C PHE A 507 -18.91 19.89 1.39
N TYR A 508 -18.78 18.80 2.15
CA TYR A 508 -19.00 18.70 3.60
C TYR A 508 -17.86 19.09 4.53
N ASP A 509 -16.71 19.67 4.16
CA ASP A 509 -15.58 19.75 5.14
C ASP A 509 -14.92 21.14 5.35
N ARG A 510 -15.47 22.24 4.79
CA ARG A 510 -15.00 23.63 5.02
C ARG A 510 -16.12 24.61 5.42
N HIS A 511 -17.07 24.14 6.22
CA HIS A 511 -18.36 24.77 6.58
C HIS A 511 -18.37 26.30 6.86
N TYR A 512 -18.74 27.07 5.84
CA TYR A 512 -19.26 28.45 5.93
C TYR A 512 -18.32 29.68 6.03
N PRO A 513 -16.97 29.67 5.93
CA PRO A 513 -16.19 30.91 6.00
C PRO A 513 -16.60 31.94 4.94
N TYR A 514 -16.78 31.52 3.68
CA TYR A 514 -17.23 32.43 2.62
C TYR A 514 -18.62 33.02 2.93
N LEU A 515 -19.56 32.16 3.36
CA LEU A 515 -20.93 32.55 3.70
C LEU A 515 -21.00 33.45 4.95
N GLN A 516 -20.17 33.18 5.96
CA GLN A 516 -20.04 34.02 7.15
C GLN A 516 -19.42 35.37 6.80
N GLY A 517 -18.39 35.38 5.95
CA GLY A 517 -17.75 36.59 5.44
C GLY A 517 -18.76 37.47 4.72
N VAL A 518 -19.46 36.94 3.71
CA VAL A 518 -20.46 37.72 2.95
C VAL A 518 -21.60 38.19 3.85
N SER A 519 -22.09 37.33 4.75
CA SER A 519 -23.16 37.71 5.69
C SER A 519 -22.72 38.86 6.61
N LYS A 520 -21.50 38.78 7.15
CA LYS A 520 -20.93 39.86 7.96
C LYS A 520 -20.81 41.16 7.17
N ALA A 521 -20.24 41.12 5.97
CA ALA A 521 -20.07 42.30 5.13
C ALA A 521 -21.41 42.97 4.76
N LEU A 522 -22.42 42.18 4.39
CA LEU A 522 -23.75 42.71 4.10
C LEU A 522 -24.39 43.37 5.32
N ASN A 523 -24.28 42.75 6.50
CA ASN A 523 -24.81 43.31 7.75
C ASN A 523 -24.11 44.62 8.14
N GLU A 524 -22.82 44.75 7.87
CA GLU A 524 -22.02 45.95 8.19
C GLU A 524 -22.19 47.08 7.15
N SER A 525 -22.67 46.77 5.95
CA SER A 525 -22.83 47.75 4.86
C SER A 525 -23.98 48.75 5.05
N GLY A 526 -24.96 48.42 5.90
CA GLY A 526 -26.14 49.26 6.13
C GLY A 526 -27.20 49.24 5.02
N ILE A 527 -27.01 48.46 3.94
CA ILE A 527 -28.05 48.29 2.91
C ILE A 527 -29.24 47.48 3.47
N LEU A 528 -30.45 47.81 3.02
CA LEU A 528 -31.62 46.97 3.31
C LEU A 528 -31.67 45.81 2.31
N PHE A 529 -31.54 44.58 2.80
CA PHE A 529 -31.62 43.38 1.98
C PHE A 529 -32.47 42.30 2.64
N LYS A 530 -32.97 41.39 1.82
CA LYS A 530 -33.65 40.17 2.25
C LYS A 530 -33.05 38.97 1.52
N ILE A 531 -32.54 38.01 2.27
CA ILE A 531 -32.24 36.68 1.74
C ILE A 531 -33.59 35.99 1.52
N VAL A 532 -33.96 35.77 0.25
CA VAL A 532 -35.28 35.22 -0.09
C VAL A 532 -35.32 33.70 -0.11
N ASP A 533 -34.21 33.05 -0.46
CA ASP A 533 -34.06 31.61 -0.45
C ASP A 533 -32.58 31.20 -0.53
N SER A 534 -32.31 29.91 -0.31
CA SER A 534 -30.99 29.30 -0.49
C SER A 534 -31.10 27.92 -1.15
N VAL A 535 -30.27 27.65 -2.15
CA VAL A 535 -30.24 26.35 -2.86
C VAL A 535 -28.86 25.74 -2.76
N SER A 536 -28.80 24.42 -2.50
CA SER A 536 -27.54 23.67 -2.48
C SER A 536 -27.25 22.98 -3.83
N VAL A 537 -26.03 23.15 -4.31
CA VAL A 537 -25.47 22.64 -5.56
C VAL A 537 -24.32 21.69 -5.27
N ALA A 538 -24.50 20.42 -5.63
CA ALA A 538 -23.48 19.39 -5.54
C ALA A 538 -22.77 19.12 -6.87
N SER A 539 -23.42 19.40 -7.99
CA SER A 539 -22.85 19.26 -9.33
C SER A 539 -23.55 20.17 -10.35
N HIS A 540 -23.02 20.29 -11.57
CA HIS A 540 -23.62 21.11 -12.62
C HIS A 540 -25.03 20.65 -13.03
N ARG A 541 -25.44 19.42 -12.70
CA ARG A 541 -26.80 18.92 -12.91
C ARG A 541 -27.84 19.59 -12.01
N ASP A 542 -27.41 20.23 -10.93
CA ASP A 542 -28.28 20.97 -10.03
C ASP A 542 -28.72 22.34 -10.57
N ILE A 543 -28.35 22.70 -11.80
CA ILE A 543 -28.79 23.92 -12.49
C ILE A 543 -30.31 24.11 -12.43
N LEU A 544 -31.09 23.04 -12.60
CA LEU A 544 -32.56 23.05 -12.56
C LEU A 544 -33.12 23.56 -11.22
N LYS A 545 -32.37 23.38 -10.12
CA LYS A 545 -32.78 23.90 -8.80
C LYS A 545 -32.72 25.43 -8.78
N ILE A 546 -31.71 26.02 -9.43
CA ILE A 546 -31.54 27.47 -9.51
C ILE A 546 -32.54 28.08 -10.51
N GLU A 547 -32.79 27.43 -11.64
CA GLU A 547 -33.81 27.89 -12.59
C GLU A 547 -35.19 27.97 -11.93
N LYS A 548 -35.57 26.91 -11.20
CA LYS A 548 -36.82 26.89 -10.41
C LYS A 548 -36.86 27.96 -9.32
N LEU A 549 -35.71 28.26 -8.70
CA LEU A 549 -35.60 29.34 -7.72
C LEU A 549 -35.92 30.71 -8.36
N LEU A 550 -35.37 30.97 -9.54
CA LEU A 550 -35.59 32.21 -10.29
C LEU A 550 -37.04 32.34 -10.78
N GLU A 551 -37.64 31.24 -11.24
CA GLU A 551 -39.06 31.20 -11.64
C GLU A 551 -40.01 31.50 -10.48
N ASN A 552 -39.76 30.89 -9.32
CA ASN A 552 -40.60 31.07 -8.13
C ASN A 552 -40.45 32.45 -7.48
N ASN A 553 -39.31 33.11 -7.71
CA ASN A 553 -38.95 34.38 -7.08
C ASN A 553 -38.52 35.41 -8.15
N PRO A 554 -39.46 35.92 -8.97
CA PRO A 554 -39.14 36.78 -10.12
C PRO A 554 -38.56 38.16 -9.75
N ASN A 555 -38.57 38.50 -8.45
CA ASN A 555 -38.03 39.74 -7.91
C ASN A 555 -36.59 39.60 -7.39
N ILE A 556 -35.98 38.41 -7.47
CA ILE A 556 -34.55 38.25 -7.20
C ILE A 556 -33.76 39.17 -8.13
N GLN A 557 -32.81 39.91 -7.57
CA GLN A 557 -31.93 40.80 -8.32
C GLN A 557 -30.48 40.31 -8.27
N ILE A 558 -30.13 39.53 -7.24
CA ILE A 558 -28.77 39.10 -6.96
C ILE A 558 -28.76 37.61 -6.59
N LEU A 559 -27.87 36.86 -7.23
CA LEU A 559 -27.43 35.55 -6.75
C LEU A 559 -26.00 35.67 -6.20
N TRP A 560 -25.75 35.03 -5.06
CA TRP A 560 -24.39 34.88 -4.53
C TRP A 560 -24.02 33.40 -4.42
N GLY A 561 -22.95 32.99 -5.09
CA GLY A 561 -22.44 31.62 -5.10
C GLY A 561 -21.35 31.38 -4.05
N GLY A 562 -21.51 30.34 -3.23
CA GLY A 562 -20.63 30.02 -2.09
C GLY A 562 -19.37 29.21 -2.41
N SER A 563 -19.21 28.77 -3.66
CA SER A 563 -18.05 28.02 -4.16
C SER A 563 -17.88 28.27 -5.66
N ASN A 564 -16.73 27.87 -6.23
CA ASN A 564 -16.51 27.96 -7.68
C ASN A 564 -17.65 27.29 -8.46
N LEU A 565 -17.97 26.04 -8.10
CA LEU A 565 -19.08 25.27 -8.68
C LEU A 565 -20.43 26.00 -8.53
N ALA A 566 -20.77 26.44 -7.31
CA ALA A 566 -22.05 27.10 -7.07
C ALA A 566 -22.20 28.39 -7.89
N THR A 567 -21.13 29.18 -8.00
CA THR A 567 -21.12 30.42 -8.81
C THR A 567 -21.21 30.12 -10.31
N GLU A 568 -20.51 29.10 -10.81
CA GLU A 568 -20.61 28.65 -12.21
C GLU A 568 -22.02 28.20 -12.57
N VAL A 569 -22.63 27.35 -11.74
CA VAL A 569 -23.99 26.85 -11.99
C VAL A 569 -25.01 27.99 -11.89
N ALA A 570 -24.81 28.95 -10.99
CA ALA A 570 -25.64 30.17 -10.91
C ALA A 570 -25.51 31.04 -12.17
N LEU A 571 -24.29 31.24 -12.67
CA LEU A 571 -24.05 31.98 -13.92
C LEU A 571 -24.73 31.32 -15.11
N LYS A 572 -24.57 30.00 -15.22
CA LYS A 572 -25.18 29.21 -16.29
C LYS A 572 -26.70 29.30 -16.24
N ALA A 573 -27.31 29.10 -15.07
CA ALA A 573 -28.76 29.22 -14.88
C ALA A 573 -29.30 30.61 -15.28
N VAL A 574 -28.66 31.70 -14.82
CA VAL A 574 -29.09 33.07 -15.17
C VAL A 574 -28.98 33.32 -16.68
N THR A 575 -27.94 32.77 -17.30
CA THR A 575 -27.69 32.92 -18.74
C THR A 575 -28.69 32.14 -19.58
N GLU A 576 -28.89 30.86 -19.29
CA GLU A 576 -29.76 29.95 -20.03
C GLU A 576 -31.25 30.27 -19.85
N SER A 577 -31.65 30.73 -18.66
CA SER A 577 -33.01 31.15 -18.38
C SER A 577 -33.33 32.59 -18.83
N GLY A 578 -32.40 33.29 -19.48
CA GLY A 578 -32.63 34.63 -20.03
C GLY A 578 -32.77 35.76 -18.99
N PHE A 579 -32.24 35.58 -17.79
CA PHE A 579 -32.30 36.56 -16.69
C PHE A 579 -31.10 37.54 -16.66
N ASN A 580 -30.20 37.53 -17.66
CA ASN A 580 -28.98 38.35 -17.73
C ASN A 580 -29.15 39.85 -17.43
N ASN A 581 -30.29 40.41 -17.85
CA ASN A 581 -30.60 41.84 -17.67
C ASN A 581 -31.28 42.14 -16.32
N LYS A 582 -31.71 41.11 -15.59
CA LYS A 582 -32.49 41.23 -14.34
C LYS A 582 -31.69 40.80 -13.11
N VAL A 583 -30.91 39.74 -13.23
CA VAL A 583 -30.20 39.10 -12.13
C VAL A 583 -28.71 39.21 -12.34
N LYS A 584 -28.00 39.72 -11.35
CA LYS A 584 -26.54 39.76 -11.33
C LYS A 584 -25.98 38.69 -10.41
N VAL A 585 -24.83 38.13 -10.79
CA VAL A 585 -24.21 37.00 -10.09
C VAL A 585 -22.89 37.45 -9.48
N PHE A 586 -22.76 37.21 -8.19
CA PHE A 586 -21.57 37.39 -7.37
C PHE A 586 -21.21 36.04 -6.76
N GLY A 587 -20.02 35.92 -6.19
CA GLY A 587 -19.65 34.73 -5.44
C GLY A 587 -18.16 34.45 -5.44
N ILE A 588 -17.83 33.23 -5.06
CA ILE A 588 -16.49 32.68 -5.18
C ILE A 588 -16.37 32.06 -6.56
N LEU A 589 -15.52 32.63 -7.40
CA LEU A 589 -15.23 32.12 -8.74
C LEU A 589 -13.74 32.28 -9.02
N ASP A 590 -13.11 31.19 -9.39
CA ASP A 590 -11.71 31.15 -9.80
C ASP A 590 -11.50 31.75 -11.19
N LEU A 591 -10.25 32.07 -11.48
CA LEU A 591 -9.86 32.77 -12.69
C LEU A 591 -9.55 31.78 -13.82
N SER A 592 -10.28 31.90 -14.94
CA SER A 592 -9.98 31.24 -16.22
C SER A 592 -10.15 32.24 -17.37
N GLU A 593 -9.65 31.89 -18.56
CA GLU A 593 -9.71 32.76 -19.73
C GLU A 593 -11.16 33.13 -20.07
N ASP A 594 -12.04 32.13 -20.11
CA ASP A 594 -13.45 32.31 -20.43
C ASP A 594 -14.17 33.13 -19.36
N LYS A 595 -13.90 32.85 -18.08
CA LYS A 595 -14.52 33.58 -16.95
C LYS A 595 -14.10 35.04 -16.96
N ALA A 596 -12.84 35.33 -17.24
CA ALA A 596 -12.34 36.71 -17.33
C ALA A 596 -12.91 37.47 -18.54
N LYS A 597 -13.01 36.81 -19.72
CA LYS A 597 -13.74 37.38 -20.87
C LYS A 597 -15.22 37.63 -20.54
N MET A 598 -15.84 36.72 -19.79
CA MET A 598 -17.21 36.92 -19.29
C MET A 598 -17.31 38.09 -18.32
N LEU A 599 -16.35 38.30 -17.43
CA LEU A 599 -16.35 39.44 -16.50
C LEU A 599 -16.31 40.77 -17.26
N LEU A 600 -15.45 40.88 -18.27
CA LEU A 600 -15.30 42.08 -19.11
C LEU A 600 -16.47 42.31 -20.08
N ASN A 601 -17.32 41.31 -20.30
CA ASN A 601 -18.49 41.47 -21.16
C ASN A 601 -19.58 42.27 -20.44
N ALA A 602 -19.95 43.43 -21.00
CA ALA A 602 -20.99 44.30 -20.45
C ALA A 602 -22.34 43.57 -20.25
N ASN A 603 -22.68 42.64 -21.14
CA ASN A 603 -23.95 41.88 -21.10
C ASN A 603 -23.91 40.67 -20.15
N SER A 604 -22.73 40.33 -19.61
CA SER A 604 -22.60 39.21 -18.68
C SER A 604 -23.26 39.51 -17.33
N PRO A 605 -23.95 38.53 -16.71
CA PRO A 605 -24.47 38.68 -15.36
C PRO A 605 -23.37 38.66 -14.28
N LEU A 606 -22.18 38.13 -14.59
CA LEU A 606 -21.04 38.06 -13.65
C LEU A 606 -20.55 39.46 -13.26
N GLN A 607 -20.42 39.73 -11.96
CA GLN A 607 -19.93 41.03 -11.45
C GLN A 607 -18.54 40.97 -10.82
N LEU A 608 -18.07 39.78 -10.44
CA LEU A 608 -16.90 39.59 -9.60
C LEU A 608 -16.20 38.26 -9.89
N ILE A 609 -14.88 38.26 -9.93
CA ILE A 609 -14.01 37.07 -9.83
C ILE A 609 -13.09 37.24 -8.62
N ILE A 610 -12.87 36.17 -7.87
CA ILE A 610 -11.82 36.14 -6.84
C ILE A 610 -10.71 35.25 -7.37
N ASP A 611 -9.68 35.85 -7.95
CA ASP A 611 -8.48 35.12 -8.36
C ASP A 611 -7.76 34.59 -7.11
N GLN A 612 -7.86 33.28 -6.96
CA GLN A 612 -7.32 32.52 -5.84
C GLN A 612 -5.80 32.31 -5.95
N SER A 613 -5.11 33.03 -6.85
CA SER A 613 -3.66 32.97 -7.05
C SER A 613 -3.14 31.55 -7.27
N SER A 614 -3.94 30.71 -7.93
CA SER A 614 -3.63 29.30 -8.14
C SER A 614 -2.34 29.09 -8.95
N LEU A 615 -2.05 29.99 -9.90
CA LEU A 615 -0.78 29.96 -10.64
C LEU A 615 0.43 30.15 -9.70
N GLN A 616 0.37 31.15 -8.82
CA GLN A 616 1.45 31.42 -7.86
C GLN A 616 1.61 30.28 -6.86
N ILE A 617 0.50 29.72 -6.36
CA ILE A 617 0.52 28.57 -5.44
C ILE A 617 1.16 27.35 -6.10
N GLY A 618 0.80 27.03 -7.34
CA GLY A 618 1.42 25.94 -8.08
C GLY A 618 2.92 26.14 -8.27
N TYR A 619 3.34 27.37 -8.57
CA TYR A 619 4.74 27.75 -8.68
C TYR A 619 5.50 27.53 -7.35
N ASP A 620 4.97 28.08 -6.26
CA ASP A 620 5.61 28.02 -4.95
C ASP A 620 5.63 26.61 -4.37
N ALA A 621 4.57 25.83 -4.57
CA ALA A 621 4.50 24.43 -4.15
C ALA A 621 5.65 23.60 -4.75
N VAL A 622 5.93 23.75 -6.04
CA VAL A 622 7.07 23.08 -6.69
C VAL A 622 8.40 23.62 -6.19
N LYS A 623 8.54 24.93 -6.00
CA LYS A 623 9.78 25.53 -5.46
C LYS A 623 10.10 25.02 -4.07
N THR A 624 9.10 24.94 -3.19
CA THR A 624 9.22 24.38 -1.84
C THR A 624 9.58 22.90 -1.89
N THR A 625 8.90 22.13 -2.73
CA THR A 625 9.21 20.71 -2.95
C THR A 625 10.65 20.51 -3.43
N ILE A 626 11.10 21.27 -4.42
CA ILE A 626 12.49 21.22 -4.91
C ILE A 626 13.48 21.60 -3.81
N SER A 627 13.18 22.66 -3.05
CA SER A 627 14.05 23.13 -1.96
C SER A 627 14.28 22.04 -0.93
N VAL A 628 13.20 21.38 -0.51
CA VAL A 628 13.24 20.25 0.42
C VAL A 628 14.01 19.07 -0.18
N LEU A 629 13.68 18.66 -1.40
CA LEU A 629 14.31 17.50 -2.05
C LEU A 629 15.77 17.71 -2.45
N ARG A 630 16.25 18.95 -2.54
CA ARG A 630 17.64 19.30 -2.92
C ARG A 630 18.49 19.76 -1.75
N LYS A 631 17.93 19.97 -0.56
CA LYS A 631 18.70 20.48 0.57
C LYS A 631 19.79 19.47 0.95
N GLU A 632 21.05 19.80 0.62
CA GLU A 632 22.22 19.09 1.17
C GLU A 632 22.24 19.39 2.67
N THR A 633 21.74 18.47 3.49
CA THR A 633 21.77 18.64 4.95
C THR A 633 23.08 18.09 5.50
N SER A 634 24.04 19.00 5.70
CA SER A 634 25.22 18.74 6.52
C SER A 634 24.84 18.84 8.00
N GLY A 635 24.85 17.72 8.72
CA GLY A 635 24.83 17.74 10.20
C GLY A 635 23.48 17.43 10.85
N ALA A 636 23.53 17.29 12.17
CA ALA A 636 22.68 16.45 13.03
C ALA A 636 21.27 17.00 13.37
N ASP A 637 20.72 17.96 12.62
CA ASP A 637 19.35 18.44 12.85
C ASP A 637 18.38 17.75 11.90
N TYR A 638 17.88 16.62 12.38
CA TYR A 638 16.97 15.72 11.66
C TYR A 638 15.58 15.73 12.30
N LYS A 639 15.12 16.89 12.78
CA LYS A 639 13.69 17.06 12.94
C LYS A 639 13.13 17.42 11.57
N VAL A 640 12.36 16.46 11.05
CA VAL A 640 11.07 16.61 10.34
C VAL A 640 10.88 18.02 9.81
N HIS A 641 10.77 18.16 8.50
CA HIS A 641 10.51 19.45 7.86
C HIS A 641 9.48 20.26 8.66
N ASP A 642 9.86 21.44 9.17
CA ASP A 642 8.92 22.35 9.81
C ASP A 642 7.77 22.57 8.83
N TYR A 643 6.62 21.97 9.11
CA TYR A 643 5.43 22.11 8.27
C TYR A 643 5.10 23.60 8.16
N LYS A 644 5.15 24.12 6.93
CA LYS A 644 4.91 25.55 6.68
C LYS A 644 3.51 25.78 6.16
N VAL A 645 2.73 26.55 6.90
CA VAL A 645 1.45 27.08 6.43
C VAL A 645 1.71 28.40 5.71
N HIS A 646 1.36 28.47 4.44
CA HIS A 646 1.45 29.66 3.61
C HIS A 646 0.05 30.18 3.31
N PHE A 647 -0.27 31.37 3.83
CA PHE A 647 -1.45 32.12 3.42
C PHE A 647 -1.08 33.00 2.22
N VAL A 648 -1.69 32.71 1.07
CA VAL A 648 -1.46 33.45 -0.17
C VAL A 648 -2.57 34.47 -0.37
N ASN A 649 -2.19 35.69 -0.71
CA ASN A 649 -3.13 36.75 -1.02
C ASN A 649 -3.91 36.41 -2.30
N TYR A 650 -5.21 36.69 -2.31
CA TYR A 650 -6.04 36.62 -3.51
C TYR A 650 -6.22 38.01 -4.12
N ARG A 651 -6.75 38.05 -5.35
CA ARG A 651 -7.09 39.29 -6.05
C ARG A 651 -8.59 39.34 -6.31
N LEU A 652 -9.22 40.46 -5.97
CA LEU A 652 -10.62 40.73 -6.29
C LEU A 652 -10.66 41.44 -7.65
N LEU A 653 -11.37 40.89 -8.63
CA LEU A 653 -11.48 41.42 -9.98
C LEU A 653 -12.93 41.75 -10.30
N THR A 654 -13.18 42.96 -10.74
CA THR A 654 -14.49 43.50 -11.06
C THR A 654 -14.60 43.88 -12.54
N LYS A 655 -15.78 44.35 -12.96
CA LYS A 655 -15.97 44.87 -14.32
C LYS A 655 -15.15 46.12 -14.62
N ASP A 656 -14.75 46.87 -13.59
CA ASP A 656 -14.00 48.11 -13.74
C ASP A 656 -12.49 47.86 -13.87
N ASP A 657 -12.03 46.63 -13.58
CA ASP A 657 -10.63 46.23 -13.61
C ASP A 657 -10.14 45.80 -15.00
N LEU A 658 -10.46 46.57 -16.05
CA LEU A 658 -10.11 46.23 -17.44
C LEU A 658 -8.61 45.96 -17.62
N ASP A 659 -7.76 46.90 -17.18
CA ASP A 659 -6.31 46.80 -17.35
C ASP A 659 -5.70 45.67 -16.50
N PRO A 660 -6.04 45.51 -15.19
CA PRO A 660 -5.62 44.35 -14.41
C PRO A 660 -6.02 43.00 -15.02
N VAL A 661 -7.24 42.87 -15.55
CA VAL A 661 -7.71 41.63 -16.19
C VAL A 661 -6.94 41.35 -17.49
N HIS A 662 -6.65 42.37 -18.29
CA HIS A 662 -5.82 42.22 -19.48
C HIS A 662 -4.36 41.87 -19.17
N ASP A 663 -3.80 42.39 -18.08
CA ASP A 663 -2.45 42.01 -17.67
C ASP A 663 -2.39 40.55 -17.19
N LEU A 664 -3.47 40.05 -16.57
CA LEU A 664 -3.62 38.63 -16.24
C LEU A 664 -3.62 37.72 -17.47
N PHE A 665 -4.19 38.16 -18.59
CA PHE A 665 -4.13 37.38 -19.84
C PHE A 665 -2.69 37.14 -20.29
N LYS A 666 -1.81 38.15 -20.15
CA LYS A 666 -0.38 38.02 -20.42
C LYS A 666 0.30 37.14 -19.37
N GLU A 667 -0.03 37.36 -18.09
CA GLU A 667 0.52 36.58 -16.98
C GLU A 667 0.24 35.10 -17.17
N TYR A 668 -0.99 34.71 -17.53
CA TYR A 668 -1.39 33.31 -17.71
C TYR A 668 -1.00 32.75 -19.09
N GLY A 669 -0.68 33.61 -20.06
CA GLY A 669 -0.28 33.20 -21.41
C GLY A 669 -1.47 32.80 -22.28
N TRP A 670 -2.61 33.47 -22.12
CA TRP A 670 -3.81 33.30 -22.94
C TRP A 670 -3.79 34.13 -24.24
N PHE A 671 -2.64 34.72 -24.57
CA PHE A 671 -2.40 35.49 -25.80
C PHE A 671 -1.61 34.70 -26.84
#